data_AF-A0A1Y4WCY8-F1
#
_entry.id   AF-A0A1Y4WCY8-F1
#
_cell.length_a   1.000
_cell.length_b   1.000
_cell.length_c   1.000
_cell.angle_alpha   90.00
_cell.angle_beta   90.00
_cell.angle_gamma   90.00
#
_symmetry.space_group_name_H-M   'P 1'
#
loop_
_entity.id
_entity.type
_entity.pdbx_description
1 polymer ?
#
loop_
_entity_poly.entity_id
_entity_poly.type
_entity_poly.pdbx_seq_one_letter_code
_entity_poly.pdbx_strand_id
1 'polypeptide(L)'
;MKKIIQILKNNSAYLAMKKGKGEIVVSHASDEAILIASAFFACPKTMLVIKDSLYQAQLLYQELYPLLHQKVAFFPCDESLRVEALASSQELVGERIHTLSLLLQHQPIVVICHTQSYLRYIPHPSLFESSQLHLSVGMTIDPLTLREKLIHSGYQMIQRVDEPFYYSKRGGVIDVYSIQYENPIRIEFFDDEIESLRFFDKNTQRSLENVQEVTILPATDLLYDDQEIEHVISQIETLQSQTQCPDYQDDLDEEISIDIESIKNHDYSSRLYQYMGLFSSSTSLRCYFDDVLIVTSSQEKIKSVYNQYVEETFYYSHELQDIGKMVKGLSLFQSLDSLLKKTDIDFVDFRTNDKQISFLTREIQLPLLNENQLIQQIKDYLIQNKILMCLENSHQIQMMTDLLDQYHLSYALVGHDDHIYQGINIYMGDLSTGIDFCEEHVILLTEKELFKVNSQKKKGYIKYKDAKVINDYTELNIGDYVVHDVNGIGQYMGIKTLEVRGVKKDYLYIAYKGNDTLYIPVENFKLVRKYASRDGKVPKIHSLNSTEWQKTKQRVRNKVDDLADRLIEIYSQRMKQPGFAFPKDDAMQIQFEECFGYELTPDQKEAVKEIKADMEMPRPMDRLLCGDVGFGKTEVALRACFKAILGGKQVAFLCPTTILSSQHYHTMVTRFENFPVTIALLNRFTTTKQRKQILSDLKEGKIDLLVGTHRILSNDVVFKDLGLLCIDEEQRFGVKQKEKIKEIRKTIDVLTLTATPIPRTLQMSLMGIRGLSQIETPPLNRLPVQTYVMEKSNQLVKQVIERELGRKGQVFYLHNQTANIESVANEIARLVPQAKIGIGHGRMSKDELEKVMQSFVDKEYDILVCTTIIETGIDIPNANTIIIENADRFGLSQLYQIKGRVGRSERLAYAYLLYAKNKQMNEEATKRLKAIKEFAQLGSGYKIAMRDLSIRGSGDILGGEQAGFIDTVGFDMYMKILQEAIEEKTGEKKEEKEVPVQNVNVDGYIPENYVENDMEKLNLYQRIYKAQHLTQLQSLEKELKDLYGTLPREVNNIVLKRKYEILCTQPFIDEVKDAGGYVQIMLTQEFSARIAGDQLFELVNRLFDKPQLKYIKNEIVIMIQTIGQWLPHTIELLNELKKMDEQSRHQ
;
A
#
# COMPACT_ATOMS: atom_id res chain seq x y z
N MET A 1 -26.87 9.97 -20.46
CA MET A 1 -27.74 10.95 -19.76
C MET A 1 -28.83 11.60 -20.62
N LYS A 2 -28.56 12.25 -21.76
CA LYS A 2 -29.62 12.88 -22.58
C LYS A 2 -30.79 11.94 -22.93
N LYS A 3 -30.48 10.71 -23.37
CA LYS A 3 -31.48 9.66 -23.63
C LYS A 3 -32.32 9.31 -22.39
N ILE A 4 -31.71 9.23 -21.20
CA ILE A 4 -32.41 8.98 -19.93
C ILE A 4 -33.36 10.14 -19.59
N ILE A 5 -32.94 11.39 -19.79
CA ILE A 5 -33.79 12.56 -19.59
C ILE A 5 -35.00 12.54 -20.54
N GLN A 6 -34.81 12.06 -21.76
CA GLN A 6 -35.91 11.90 -22.71
C GLN A 6 -36.90 10.81 -22.28
N ILE A 7 -36.42 9.69 -21.73
CA ILE A 7 -37.26 8.64 -21.13
C ILE A 7 -38.11 9.25 -20.01
N LEU A 8 -37.45 9.94 -19.06
CA LEU A 8 -38.07 10.48 -17.85
C LEU A 8 -38.86 11.78 -18.05
N LYS A 9 -38.94 12.33 -19.28
CA LYS A 9 -39.46 13.68 -19.54
C LYS A 9 -40.85 13.95 -18.95
N ASN A 10 -41.70 12.92 -18.91
CA ASN A 10 -43.06 12.99 -18.38
C ASN A 10 -43.23 12.32 -17.01
N ASN A 11 -42.17 11.74 -16.44
CA ASN A 11 -42.23 11.04 -15.16
C ASN A 11 -42.50 12.02 -14.01
N SER A 12 -43.45 11.70 -13.13
CA SER A 12 -43.82 12.57 -12.01
C SER A 12 -42.69 12.79 -11.00
N ALA A 13 -41.85 11.78 -10.73
CA ALA A 13 -40.73 11.90 -9.80
C ALA A 13 -39.63 12.81 -10.38
N TYR A 14 -39.30 12.66 -11.67
CA TYR A 14 -38.39 13.56 -12.37
C TYR A 14 -38.89 15.01 -12.39
N LEU A 15 -40.19 15.21 -12.64
CA LEU A 15 -40.79 16.54 -12.62
C LEU A 15 -40.80 17.15 -11.21
N ALA A 16 -40.96 16.36 -10.16
CA ALA A 16 -40.85 16.80 -8.76
C ALA A 16 -39.42 17.24 -8.43
N MET A 17 -38.42 16.45 -8.83
CA MET A 17 -37.00 16.82 -8.72
C MET A 17 -36.69 18.13 -9.44
N LYS A 18 -37.18 18.29 -10.68
CA LYS A 18 -36.97 19.52 -11.47
C LYS A 18 -37.63 20.75 -10.86
N LYS A 19 -38.80 20.59 -10.21
CA LYS A 19 -39.46 21.66 -9.47
C LYS A 19 -38.81 21.95 -8.13
N GLY A 20 -37.97 21.04 -7.63
CA GLY A 20 -37.36 21.12 -6.31
C GLY A 20 -38.39 21.03 -5.19
N LYS A 21 -39.43 20.20 -5.34
CA LYS A 21 -40.41 19.98 -4.28
C LYS A 21 -41.12 18.63 -4.38
N GLY A 22 -41.11 17.84 -3.31
CA GLY A 22 -41.91 16.62 -3.20
C GLY A 22 -41.29 15.53 -2.33
N GLU A 23 -42.10 14.54 -1.99
CA GLU A 23 -41.65 13.29 -1.37
C GLU A 23 -41.71 12.19 -2.43
N ILE A 24 -40.57 11.54 -2.68
CA ILE A 24 -40.42 10.54 -3.75
C ILE A 24 -40.11 9.19 -3.12
N VAL A 25 -40.88 8.17 -3.49
CA VAL A 25 -40.65 6.80 -3.04
C VAL A 25 -39.69 6.12 -4.00
N VAL A 26 -38.55 5.65 -3.49
CA VAL A 26 -37.48 4.97 -4.23
C VAL A 26 -37.11 3.67 -3.52
N SER A 27 -36.67 2.67 -4.28
CA SER A 27 -36.37 1.34 -3.72
C SER A 27 -34.86 1.07 -3.65
N HIS A 28 -34.09 1.66 -4.57
CA HIS A 28 -32.64 1.44 -4.69
C HIS A 28 -31.88 2.76 -4.81
N ALA A 29 -30.59 2.76 -4.47
CA ALA A 29 -29.75 3.96 -4.61
C ALA A 29 -29.48 4.35 -6.08
N SER A 30 -29.56 3.38 -7.01
CA SER A 30 -29.51 3.63 -8.45
C SER A 30 -30.68 4.51 -8.91
N ASP A 31 -31.86 4.37 -8.29
CA ASP A 31 -33.03 5.19 -8.55
C ASP A 31 -32.77 6.65 -8.15
N GLU A 32 -32.26 6.86 -6.94
CA GLU A 32 -31.85 8.17 -6.44
C GLU A 32 -30.81 8.80 -7.36
N ALA A 33 -29.77 8.04 -7.73
CA ALA A 33 -28.69 8.50 -8.59
C ALA A 33 -29.20 8.99 -9.96
N ILE A 34 -30.09 8.23 -10.59
CA ILE A 34 -30.66 8.61 -11.89
C ILE A 34 -31.55 9.84 -11.79
N LEU A 35 -32.39 9.92 -10.77
CA LEU A 35 -33.25 11.09 -10.56
C LEU A 35 -32.43 12.36 -10.28
N ILE A 36 -31.42 12.26 -9.42
CA ILE A 36 -30.50 13.37 -9.10
C ILE A 36 -29.71 13.78 -10.35
N ALA A 37 -29.05 12.83 -11.02
CA ALA A 37 -28.24 13.12 -12.20
C ALA A 37 -29.10 13.70 -13.34
N SER A 38 -30.26 13.11 -13.63
CA SER A 38 -31.15 13.61 -14.69
C SER A 38 -31.67 15.02 -14.41
N ALA A 39 -32.03 15.32 -13.15
CA ALA A 39 -32.46 16.65 -12.74
C ALA A 39 -31.31 17.66 -12.85
N PHE A 40 -30.11 17.30 -12.38
CA PHE A 40 -28.92 18.13 -12.43
C PHE A 40 -28.47 18.44 -13.86
N PHE A 41 -28.48 17.45 -14.77
CA PHE A 41 -28.15 17.68 -16.18
C PHE A 41 -29.18 18.59 -16.89
N ALA A 42 -30.46 18.48 -16.53
CA ALA A 42 -31.52 19.27 -17.15
C ALA A 42 -31.60 20.70 -16.62
N CYS A 43 -31.30 20.89 -15.33
CA CYS A 43 -31.28 22.18 -14.66
C CYS A 43 -30.08 22.19 -13.69
N PRO A 44 -28.89 22.62 -14.15
CA PRO A 44 -27.69 22.60 -13.32
C PRO A 44 -27.85 23.59 -12.17
N LYS A 45 -28.14 23.05 -10.99
CA LYS A 45 -28.24 23.74 -9.72
C LYS A 45 -27.47 22.95 -8.68
N THR A 46 -26.90 23.63 -7.71
CA THR A 46 -26.22 22.97 -6.60
C THR A 46 -27.23 22.17 -5.77
N MET A 47 -26.91 20.91 -5.49
CA MET A 47 -27.76 20.01 -4.71
C MET A 47 -26.96 19.50 -3.52
N LEU A 48 -27.55 19.54 -2.32
CA LEU A 48 -26.99 18.94 -1.11
C LEU A 48 -27.82 17.71 -0.76
N VAL A 49 -27.21 16.53 -0.87
CA VAL A 49 -27.83 15.25 -0.58
C VAL A 49 -27.37 14.75 0.78
N ILE A 50 -28.30 14.59 1.71
CA ILE A 50 -28.02 14.18 3.09
C ILE A 50 -28.56 12.76 3.29
N LYS A 51 -27.64 11.81 3.47
CA LYS A 51 -27.96 10.41 3.81
C LYS A 51 -27.91 10.18 5.32
N ASP A 52 -28.50 9.09 5.76
CA ASP A 52 -28.55 8.68 7.16
C ASP A 52 -27.17 8.27 7.71
N SER A 53 -26.38 7.53 6.92
CA SER A 53 -25.09 6.94 7.31
C SER A 53 -24.00 7.16 6.27
N LEU A 54 -22.73 7.02 6.70
CA LEU A 54 -21.56 7.17 5.82
C LEU A 54 -21.60 6.15 4.67
N TYR A 55 -22.04 4.92 4.95
CA TYR A 55 -22.14 3.85 3.96
C TYR A 55 -23.15 4.17 2.84
N GLN A 56 -24.33 4.66 3.19
CA GLN A 56 -25.36 5.00 2.21
C GLN A 56 -24.95 6.21 1.37
N ALA A 57 -24.27 7.19 1.98
CA ALA A 57 -23.67 8.32 1.28
C ALA A 57 -22.61 7.86 0.27
N GLN A 58 -21.73 6.94 0.67
CA GLN A 58 -20.71 6.38 -0.20
C GLN A 58 -21.31 5.58 -1.36
N LEU A 59 -22.33 4.76 -1.10
CA LEU A 59 -22.99 3.96 -2.13
C LEU A 59 -23.65 4.86 -3.19
N LEU A 60 -24.35 5.91 -2.76
CA LEU A 60 -24.91 6.89 -3.69
C LEU A 60 -23.83 7.64 -4.48
N TYR A 61 -22.73 8.02 -3.84
CA TYR A 61 -21.59 8.65 -4.52
C TYR A 61 -20.99 7.74 -5.60
N GLN A 62 -20.85 6.44 -5.33
CA GLN A 62 -20.37 5.46 -6.31
C GLN A 62 -21.27 5.32 -7.53
N GLU A 63 -22.59 5.47 -7.37
CA GLU A 63 -23.54 5.44 -8.49
C GLU A 63 -23.58 6.78 -9.24
N LEU A 64 -23.40 7.91 -8.56
CA LEU A 64 -23.43 9.25 -9.17
C LEU A 64 -22.12 9.65 -9.86
N TYR A 65 -20.96 9.18 -9.37
CA TYR A 65 -19.66 9.55 -9.91
C TYR A 65 -19.45 9.18 -11.39
N PRO A 66 -19.85 7.99 -11.88
CA PRO A 66 -19.80 7.67 -13.30
C PRO A 66 -20.68 8.60 -14.15
N LEU A 67 -21.77 9.12 -13.59
CA LEU A 67 -22.75 9.95 -14.30
C LEU A 67 -22.33 11.43 -14.33
N LEU A 68 -21.73 11.94 -13.25
CA LEU A 68 -21.47 13.38 -13.05
C LEU A 68 -19.97 13.74 -13.01
N HIS A 69 -19.08 12.77 -12.82
CA HIS A 69 -17.63 12.96 -12.69
C HIS A 69 -17.27 14.08 -11.69
N GLN A 70 -16.55 15.12 -12.11
CA GLN A 70 -16.13 16.25 -11.27
C GLN A 70 -17.29 17.13 -10.77
N LYS A 71 -18.53 16.88 -11.22
CA LYS A 71 -19.73 17.61 -10.77
C LYS A 71 -20.45 16.94 -9.60
N VAL A 72 -19.83 15.93 -8.98
CA VAL A 72 -20.28 15.36 -7.71
C VAL A 72 -19.12 15.35 -6.72
N ALA A 73 -19.38 15.75 -5.48
CA ALA A 73 -18.41 15.76 -4.39
C ALA A 73 -18.95 14.97 -3.20
N PHE A 74 -18.03 14.40 -2.41
CA PHE A 74 -18.35 13.60 -1.24
C PHE A 74 -17.78 14.26 0.01
N PHE A 75 -18.63 14.56 0.98
CA PHE A 75 -18.25 15.23 2.23
C PHE A 75 -18.42 14.29 3.44
N PRO A 76 -17.39 13.48 3.78
CA PRO A 76 -17.47 12.50 4.86
C PRO A 76 -16.75 12.89 6.15
N CYS A 77 -17.15 12.26 7.25
CA CYS A 77 -16.46 12.26 8.54
C CYS A 77 -16.72 10.92 9.23
N ASP A 78 -16.05 10.69 10.35
CA ASP A 78 -16.38 9.56 11.20
C ASP A 78 -17.78 9.74 11.83
N GLU A 79 -18.51 8.64 11.98
CA GLU A 79 -19.86 8.64 12.56
C GLU A 79 -19.85 8.84 14.09
N SER A 80 -18.67 8.85 14.73
CA SER A 80 -18.49 8.96 16.18
C SER A 80 -17.26 9.82 16.51
N LEU A 81 -17.45 10.87 17.32
CA LEU A 81 -16.37 11.76 17.76
C LEU A 81 -15.31 11.03 18.59
N ARG A 82 -15.72 10.01 19.35
CA ARG A 82 -14.80 9.18 20.14
C ARG A 82 -13.79 8.47 19.24
N VAL A 83 -14.25 7.94 18.11
CA VAL A 83 -13.38 7.25 17.15
C VAL A 83 -12.45 8.24 16.47
N GLU A 84 -12.97 9.40 16.06
CA GLU A 84 -12.20 10.46 15.43
C GLU A 84 -11.08 11.02 16.34
N ALA A 85 -11.39 11.24 17.62
CA ALA A 85 -10.43 11.70 18.62
C ALA A 85 -9.30 10.69 18.87
N LEU A 86 -9.58 9.39 18.74
CA LEU A 86 -8.60 8.33 18.98
C LEU A 86 -7.75 8.02 17.75
N ALA A 87 -8.29 8.20 16.53
CA ALA A 87 -7.61 7.88 15.28
C ALA A 87 -8.32 8.51 14.07
N SER A 88 -7.98 9.76 13.78
CA SER A 88 -8.47 10.50 12.61
C SER A 88 -7.96 9.88 11.30
N SER A 89 -8.86 9.69 10.34
CA SER A 89 -8.51 9.28 8.97
C SER A 89 -8.17 10.52 8.14
N GLN A 90 -6.91 10.63 7.70
CA GLN A 90 -6.48 11.70 6.78
C GLN A 90 -7.22 11.62 5.44
N GLU A 91 -7.64 10.43 5.00
CA GLU A 91 -8.43 10.26 3.76
C GLU A 91 -9.77 11.00 3.84
N LEU A 92 -10.48 10.88 4.96
CA LEU A 92 -11.77 11.55 5.14
C LEU A 92 -11.60 13.08 5.22
N VAL A 93 -10.53 13.54 5.86
CA VAL A 93 -10.15 14.96 5.91
C VAL A 93 -9.85 15.47 4.50
N GLY A 94 -9.13 14.68 3.69
CA GLY A 94 -8.90 14.91 2.26
C GLY A 94 -10.15 15.19 1.45
N GLU A 95 -11.13 14.30 1.53
CA GLU A 95 -12.40 14.44 0.81
C GLU A 95 -13.19 15.67 1.29
N ARG A 96 -13.16 15.99 2.59
CA ARG A 96 -13.78 17.22 3.11
C ARG A 96 -13.11 18.47 2.54
N ILE A 97 -11.80 18.59 2.67
CA ILE A 97 -11.03 19.76 2.20
C ILE A 97 -11.20 19.93 0.69
N HIS A 98 -11.16 18.84 -0.07
CA HIS A 98 -11.42 18.86 -1.50
C HIS A 98 -12.82 19.38 -1.82
N THR A 99 -13.84 18.89 -1.12
CA THR A 99 -15.22 19.34 -1.30
C THR A 99 -15.41 20.82 -0.94
N LEU A 100 -14.81 21.30 0.16
CA LEU A 100 -14.87 22.72 0.53
C LEU A 100 -14.23 23.60 -0.55
N SER A 101 -13.09 23.18 -1.11
CA SER A 101 -12.45 23.88 -2.23
C SER A 101 -13.32 23.93 -3.48
N LEU A 102 -13.98 22.82 -3.85
CA LEU A 102 -14.92 22.80 -4.99
C LEU A 102 -16.11 23.74 -4.77
N LEU A 103 -16.60 23.85 -3.54
CA LEU A 103 -17.72 24.73 -3.20
C LEU A 103 -17.38 26.22 -3.35
N LEU A 104 -16.14 26.61 -3.10
CA LEU A 104 -15.67 28.00 -3.31
C LEU A 104 -15.64 28.41 -4.80
N GLN A 105 -15.68 27.46 -5.74
CA GLN A 105 -15.70 27.78 -7.17
C GLN A 105 -17.07 28.29 -7.65
N HIS A 106 -18.11 28.20 -6.82
CA HIS A 106 -19.49 28.60 -7.12
C HIS A 106 -20.08 27.99 -8.39
N GLN A 107 -19.57 26.82 -8.82
CA GLN A 107 -20.12 26.07 -9.94
C GLN A 107 -21.22 25.10 -9.45
N PRO A 108 -22.28 24.86 -10.25
CA PRO A 108 -23.29 23.86 -9.90
C PRO A 108 -22.65 22.49 -9.66
N ILE A 109 -22.88 21.93 -8.48
CA ILE A 109 -22.31 20.65 -8.05
C ILE A 109 -23.31 19.86 -7.19
N VAL A 110 -23.23 18.54 -7.21
CA VAL A 110 -23.98 17.68 -6.28
C VAL A 110 -23.05 17.30 -5.13
N VAL A 111 -23.35 17.75 -3.92
CA VAL A 111 -22.59 17.37 -2.71
C VAL A 111 -23.36 16.30 -1.97
N ILE A 112 -22.71 15.18 -1.68
CA ILE A 112 -23.28 14.08 -0.92
C ILE A 112 -22.60 14.04 0.45
N CYS A 113 -23.38 14.13 1.51
CA CYS A 113 -22.92 13.98 2.87
C CYS A 113 -23.84 13.04 3.66
N HIS A 114 -23.49 12.82 4.91
CA HIS A 114 -24.33 12.07 5.84
C HIS A 114 -24.60 12.89 7.10
N THR A 115 -25.55 12.42 7.91
CA THR A 115 -26.05 13.10 9.11
C THR A 115 -24.93 13.74 9.95
N GLN A 116 -23.90 12.98 10.34
CA GLN A 116 -22.82 13.46 11.21
C GLN A 116 -21.96 14.52 10.53
N SER A 117 -21.63 14.36 9.25
CA SER A 117 -20.88 15.37 8.51
C SER A 117 -21.63 16.69 8.38
N TYR A 118 -22.96 16.64 8.27
CA TYR A 118 -23.77 17.84 8.16
C TYR A 118 -23.83 18.65 9.47
N LEU A 119 -23.72 17.97 10.62
CA LEU A 119 -23.77 18.59 11.96
C LEU A 119 -22.42 19.16 12.40
N ARG A 120 -21.32 18.80 11.72
CA ARG A 120 -19.96 19.15 12.10
C ARG A 120 -19.69 20.66 11.98
N TYR A 121 -18.86 21.18 12.88
CA TYR A 121 -18.23 22.50 12.72
C TYR A 121 -17.13 22.45 11.67
N ILE A 122 -17.13 23.42 10.77
CA ILE A 122 -16.16 23.59 9.68
C ILE A 122 -15.77 25.07 9.58
N PRO A 123 -14.64 25.44 8.97
CA PRO A 123 -14.24 26.83 8.91
C PRO A 123 -15.19 27.64 8.03
N HIS A 124 -15.36 28.92 8.33
CA HIS A 124 -16.13 29.83 7.49
C HIS A 124 -15.55 29.89 6.06
N PRO A 125 -16.38 30.00 4.99
CA PRO A 125 -15.88 30.03 3.62
C PRO A 125 -14.77 31.05 3.36
N SER A 126 -14.91 32.26 3.91
CA SER A 126 -13.89 33.32 3.78
C SER A 126 -12.57 32.98 4.49
N LEU A 127 -12.64 32.31 5.64
CA LEU A 127 -11.44 31.86 6.36
C LEU A 127 -10.74 30.77 5.55
N PHE A 128 -11.50 29.75 5.12
CA PHE A 128 -10.96 28.66 4.31
C PHE A 128 -10.35 29.14 2.98
N GLU A 129 -10.96 30.14 2.33
CA GLU A 129 -10.40 30.79 1.14
C GLU A 129 -9.10 31.53 1.45
N SER A 130 -9.07 32.34 2.51
CA SER A 130 -7.87 33.10 2.91
C SER A 130 -6.69 32.21 3.36
N SER A 131 -6.97 31.00 3.83
CA SER A 131 -5.96 30.02 4.22
C SER A 131 -5.34 29.28 3.02
N GLN A 132 -5.82 29.49 1.78
CA GLN A 132 -5.19 28.93 0.59
C GLN A 132 -3.91 29.69 0.24
N LEU A 133 -2.84 28.96 -0.10
CA LEU A 133 -1.58 29.57 -0.51
C LEU A 133 -1.50 29.58 -2.04
N HIS A 134 -1.62 30.77 -2.63
CA HIS A 134 -1.41 30.99 -4.05
C HIS A 134 0.05 31.35 -4.31
N LEU A 135 0.73 30.55 -5.13
CA LEU A 135 2.14 30.73 -5.48
C LEU A 135 2.27 30.86 -7.00
N SER A 136 3.12 31.77 -7.45
CA SER A 136 3.41 32.01 -8.86
C SER A 136 4.92 32.12 -9.08
N VAL A 137 5.38 31.77 -10.28
CA VAL A 137 6.78 31.96 -10.68
C VAL A 137 7.10 33.47 -10.69
N GLY A 138 8.22 33.84 -10.08
CA GLY A 138 8.64 35.23 -9.86
C GLY A 138 8.08 35.90 -8.59
N MET A 139 7.31 35.17 -7.78
CA MET A 139 6.84 35.66 -6.49
C MET A 139 8.00 35.72 -5.49
N THR A 140 8.13 36.86 -4.80
CA THR A 140 9.08 37.01 -3.68
C THR A 140 8.44 36.54 -2.37
N ILE A 141 8.89 35.40 -1.86
CA ILE A 141 8.50 34.86 -0.57
C ILE A 141 9.69 34.13 0.07
N ASP A 142 10.03 34.54 1.29
CA ASP A 142 11.07 33.87 2.06
C ASP A 142 10.67 32.39 2.35
N PRO A 143 11.55 31.41 2.06
CA PRO A 143 11.26 29.99 2.26
C PRO A 143 10.90 29.62 3.71
N LEU A 144 11.42 30.33 4.72
CA LEU A 144 11.07 30.08 6.13
C LEU A 144 9.64 30.52 6.43
N THR A 145 9.24 31.67 5.89
CA THR A 145 7.87 32.19 5.98
C THR A 145 6.87 31.23 5.30
N LEU A 146 7.20 30.71 4.11
CA LEU A 146 6.34 29.71 3.45
C LEU A 146 6.18 28.44 4.31
N ARG A 147 7.28 27.98 4.94
CA ARG A 147 7.26 26.82 5.84
C ARG A 147 6.32 27.04 7.03
N GLU A 148 6.39 28.18 7.69
CA GLU A 148 5.50 28.51 8.81
C GLU A 148 4.04 28.50 8.39
N LYS A 149 3.72 29.09 7.22
CA LYS A 149 2.38 29.06 6.65
C LYS A 149 1.88 27.64 6.35
N LEU A 150 2.75 26.76 5.83
CA LEU A 150 2.40 25.35 5.58
C LEU A 150 2.09 24.62 6.90
N ILE A 151 2.92 24.81 7.94
CA ILE A 151 2.71 24.21 9.26
C ILE A 151 1.38 24.68 9.86
N HIS A 152 1.12 25.99 9.87
CA HIS A 152 -0.14 26.56 10.39
C HIS A 152 -1.36 26.09 9.59
N SER A 153 -1.17 25.79 8.30
CA SER A 153 -2.22 25.21 7.45
C SER A 153 -2.41 23.70 7.67
N GLY A 154 -1.68 23.07 8.59
CA GLY A 154 -1.79 21.66 8.96
C GLY A 154 -0.82 20.71 8.26
N TYR A 155 0.14 21.20 7.48
CA TYR A 155 1.08 20.33 6.77
C TYR A 155 2.15 19.76 7.70
N GLN A 156 2.48 18.49 7.51
CA GLN A 156 3.52 17.80 8.26
C GLN A 156 4.84 17.74 7.49
N MET A 157 5.95 18.02 8.19
CA MET A 157 7.28 17.90 7.59
C MET A 157 7.71 16.43 7.55
N ILE A 158 8.06 15.94 6.37
CA ILE A 158 8.71 14.64 6.17
C ILE A 158 9.93 14.81 5.27
N GLN A 159 10.73 13.75 5.17
CA GLN A 159 11.91 13.78 4.32
C GLN A 159 11.53 13.73 2.85
N ARG A 160 10.62 12.84 2.48
CA ARG A 160 10.23 12.56 1.10
C ARG A 160 8.72 12.65 0.97
N VAL A 161 8.24 13.50 0.06
CA VAL A 161 6.81 13.72 -0.14
C VAL A 161 6.25 12.72 -1.15
N ASP A 162 5.42 11.80 -0.68
CA ASP A 162 4.72 10.79 -1.48
C ASP A 162 3.21 10.70 -1.19
N GLU A 163 2.76 11.27 -0.07
CA GLU A 163 1.35 11.37 0.33
C GLU A 163 0.90 12.83 0.49
N PRO A 164 -0.40 13.14 0.29
CA PRO A 164 -0.98 14.48 0.53
C PRO A 164 -0.79 14.95 1.97
N PHE A 165 -0.87 16.26 2.20
CA PHE A 165 -0.74 16.94 3.51
C PHE A 165 0.67 16.95 4.11
N TYR A 166 1.63 16.50 3.32
CA TYR A 166 3.03 16.52 3.69
C TYR A 166 3.82 17.51 2.85
N TYR A 167 4.89 18.01 3.45
CA TYR A 167 5.89 18.81 2.76
C TYR A 167 7.30 18.37 3.17
N SER A 168 8.29 18.70 2.34
CA SER A 168 9.70 18.56 2.67
C SER A 168 10.47 19.80 2.26
N LYS A 169 11.65 19.98 2.86
CA LYS A 169 12.60 21.04 2.50
C LYS A 169 13.94 20.38 2.19
N ARG A 170 14.48 20.66 1.01
CA ARG A 170 15.74 20.09 0.52
C ARG A 170 16.52 21.14 -0.27
N GLY A 171 17.67 21.57 0.24
CA GLY A 171 18.46 22.62 -0.38
C GLY A 171 17.62 23.88 -0.65
N GLY A 172 17.60 24.33 -1.91
CA GLY A 172 16.80 25.47 -2.39
C GLY A 172 15.36 25.12 -2.80
N VAL A 173 14.85 23.95 -2.40
CA VAL A 173 13.58 23.42 -2.88
C VAL A 173 12.64 23.07 -1.72
N ILE A 174 11.35 23.36 -1.89
CA ILE A 174 10.27 22.90 -1.02
C ILE A 174 9.32 22.03 -1.85
N ASP A 175 9.18 20.76 -1.47
CA ASP A 175 8.18 19.87 -2.05
C ASP A 175 6.92 19.90 -1.17
N VAL A 176 5.73 20.01 -1.77
CA VAL A 176 4.43 20.03 -1.07
C VAL A 176 3.43 19.19 -1.84
N TYR A 177 2.66 18.35 -1.13
CA TYR A 177 1.58 17.60 -1.76
C TYR A 177 0.21 18.09 -1.28
N SER A 178 -0.43 18.91 -2.12
CA SER A 178 -1.82 19.34 -1.89
C SER A 178 -2.82 18.34 -2.48
N ILE A 179 -3.88 18.04 -1.73
CA ILE A 179 -4.87 17.00 -2.04
C ILE A 179 -5.62 17.21 -3.36
N GLN A 180 -5.62 18.41 -3.94
CA GLN A 180 -6.33 18.69 -5.19
C GLN A 180 -5.58 18.22 -6.45
N TYR A 181 -4.26 18.14 -6.42
CA TYR A 181 -3.45 17.75 -7.58
C TYR A 181 -3.15 16.26 -7.61
N GLU A 182 -3.04 15.67 -8.81
CA GLU A 182 -2.68 14.26 -8.97
C GLU A 182 -1.24 13.97 -8.53
N ASN A 183 -0.37 14.97 -8.70
CA ASN A 183 1.05 14.90 -8.41
C ASN A 183 1.44 16.01 -7.41
N PRO A 184 2.42 15.76 -6.53
CA PRO A 184 2.99 16.78 -5.65
C PRO A 184 3.72 17.88 -6.44
N ILE A 185 3.87 19.03 -5.78
CA ILE A 185 4.49 20.23 -6.34
C ILE A 185 5.88 20.39 -5.76
N ARG A 186 6.84 20.70 -6.63
CA ARG A 186 8.20 21.12 -6.32
C ARG A 186 8.33 22.62 -6.54
N ILE A 187 8.74 23.35 -5.51
CA ILE A 187 8.91 24.81 -5.50
C ILE A 187 10.42 25.08 -5.40
N GLU A 188 11.02 25.54 -6.49
CA GLU A 188 12.44 25.87 -6.54
C GLU A 188 12.64 27.37 -6.31
N PHE A 189 13.53 27.71 -5.37
CA PHE A 189 13.84 29.07 -4.97
C PHE A 189 15.22 29.49 -5.45
N PHE A 190 15.31 30.77 -5.83
CA PHE A 190 16.56 31.50 -5.93
C PHE A 190 16.53 32.64 -4.90
N ASP A 191 17.30 32.50 -3.82
CA ASP A 191 17.21 33.34 -2.62
C ASP A 191 15.78 33.40 -2.04
N ASP A 192 15.06 34.50 -2.25
CA ASP A 192 13.69 34.73 -1.79
C ASP A 192 12.66 34.77 -2.94
N GLU A 193 13.06 34.45 -4.18
CA GLU A 193 12.19 34.42 -5.36
C GLU A 193 11.91 32.98 -5.82
N ILE A 194 10.65 32.69 -6.17
CA ILE A 194 10.28 31.40 -6.78
C ILE A 194 10.77 31.37 -8.23
N GLU A 195 11.82 30.59 -8.50
CA GLU A 195 12.40 30.43 -9.84
C GLU A 195 11.54 29.49 -10.71
N SER A 196 11.04 28.38 -10.14
CA SER A 196 10.17 27.47 -10.88
C SER A 196 9.23 26.66 -10.01
N LEU A 197 8.06 26.33 -10.58
CA LEU A 197 7.07 25.42 -10.00
C LEU A 197 6.93 24.22 -10.93
N ARG A 198 7.01 23.01 -10.39
CA ARG A 198 6.92 21.76 -11.17
C ARG A 198 6.03 20.74 -10.49
N PHE A 199 5.23 20.01 -11.24
CA PHE A 199 4.67 18.76 -10.73
C PHE A 199 5.73 17.67 -10.83
N PHE A 200 5.81 16.78 -9.85
CA PHE A 200 6.72 15.65 -9.88
C PHE A 200 6.02 14.34 -9.54
N ASP A 201 6.49 13.24 -10.10
CA ASP A 201 5.90 11.92 -9.85
C ASP A 201 6.22 11.46 -8.43
N LYS A 202 5.19 11.21 -7.61
CA LYS A 202 5.33 10.76 -6.20
C LYS A 202 6.20 9.51 -6.03
N ASN A 203 6.24 8.62 -7.03
CA ASN A 203 6.95 7.34 -6.94
C ASN A 203 8.44 7.43 -7.28
N THR A 204 8.80 8.27 -8.24
CA THR A 204 10.15 8.45 -8.77
C THR A 204 10.81 9.71 -8.23
N GLN A 205 10.03 10.64 -7.67
CA GLN A 205 10.42 11.96 -7.17
C GLN A 205 10.99 12.88 -8.26
N ARG A 206 10.73 12.54 -9.53
CA ARG A 206 11.22 13.26 -10.71
C ARG A 206 10.18 14.24 -11.22
N SER A 207 10.63 15.42 -11.60
CA SER A 207 9.78 16.42 -12.23
C SER A 207 9.15 15.90 -13.52
N LEU A 208 7.89 16.26 -13.72
CA LEU A 208 7.06 15.90 -14.86
C LEU A 208 6.87 17.10 -15.79
N GLU A 209 6.18 18.14 -15.31
CA GLU A 209 5.84 19.33 -16.07
C GLU A 209 6.02 20.61 -15.24
N ASN A 210 6.36 21.70 -15.91
CA ASN A 210 6.47 23.03 -15.30
C ASN A 210 5.12 23.74 -15.34
N VAL A 211 4.81 24.49 -14.28
CA VAL A 211 3.60 25.30 -14.16
C VAL A 211 3.96 26.73 -13.78
N GLN A 212 3.09 27.68 -14.12
CA GLN A 212 3.30 29.10 -13.81
C GLN A 212 2.73 29.48 -12.44
N GLU A 213 1.64 28.83 -12.04
CA GLU A 213 0.90 29.12 -10.82
C GLU A 213 0.37 27.83 -10.21
N VAL A 214 0.35 27.78 -8.88
CA VAL A 214 -0.26 26.69 -8.10
C VAL A 214 -1.02 27.28 -6.92
N THR A 215 -2.03 26.56 -6.46
CA THR A 215 -2.74 26.85 -5.21
C THR A 215 -2.57 25.67 -4.28
N ILE A 216 -2.15 25.91 -3.05
CA ILE A 216 -2.00 24.87 -2.03
C ILE A 216 -3.15 25.03 -1.05
N LEU A 217 -4.05 24.04 -1.02
CA LEU A 217 -5.13 24.00 -0.02
C LEU A 217 -4.57 23.75 1.38
N PRO A 218 -5.26 24.20 2.44
CA PRO A 218 -4.92 23.76 3.80
C PRO A 218 -5.00 22.23 3.91
N ALA A 219 -4.22 21.68 4.84
CA ALA A 219 -4.15 20.26 5.17
C ALA A 219 -5.07 19.85 6.33
N THR A 220 -5.80 20.81 6.91
CA THR A 220 -6.76 20.60 7.99
C THR A 220 -8.05 21.39 7.76
N ASP A 221 -9.16 20.90 8.32
CA ASP A 221 -10.40 21.65 8.48
C ASP A 221 -10.55 22.28 9.88
N LEU A 222 -9.53 22.20 10.73
CA LEU A 222 -9.45 22.90 12.02
C LEU A 222 -8.75 24.26 11.83
N LEU A 223 -9.46 25.20 11.19
CA LEU A 223 -8.97 26.56 10.96
C LEU A 223 -9.79 27.55 11.77
N TYR A 224 -9.12 28.52 12.38
CA TYR A 224 -9.72 29.61 13.16
C TYR A 224 -8.90 30.89 12.99
N ASP A 225 -9.53 32.05 13.25
CA ASP A 225 -8.88 33.35 13.16
C ASP A 225 -8.04 33.64 14.42
N ASP A 226 -6.77 34.05 14.22
CA ASP A 226 -5.83 34.43 15.26
C ASP A 226 -6.40 35.51 16.21
N GLN A 227 -7.25 36.40 15.69
CA GLN A 227 -7.87 37.47 16.47
C GLN A 227 -8.88 36.95 17.51
N GLU A 228 -9.42 35.74 17.32
CA GLU A 228 -10.40 35.13 18.22
C GLU A 228 -9.74 34.34 19.36
N ILE A 229 -8.46 33.97 19.23
CA ILE A 229 -7.77 33.05 20.15
C ILE A 229 -7.86 33.53 21.61
N GLU A 230 -7.52 34.79 21.89
CA GLU A 230 -7.56 35.35 23.25
C GLU A 230 -8.99 35.35 23.84
N HIS A 231 -10.00 35.60 23.00
CA HIS A 231 -11.39 35.55 23.44
C HIS A 231 -11.82 34.11 23.76
N VAL A 232 -11.50 33.15 22.89
CA VAL A 232 -11.83 31.73 23.10
C VAL A 232 -11.13 31.17 24.33
N ILE A 233 -9.86 31.50 24.56
CA ILE A 233 -9.13 31.10 25.77
C ILE A 233 -9.86 31.59 27.03
N SER A 234 -10.29 32.86 27.06
CA SER A 234 -11.03 33.39 28.21
C SER A 234 -12.35 32.64 28.47
N GLN A 235 -13.01 32.15 27.41
CA GLN A 235 -14.20 31.30 27.54
C GLN A 235 -13.85 29.91 28.07
N ILE A 236 -12.77 29.30 27.59
CA ILE A 236 -12.28 27.99 28.07
C ILE A 236 -11.95 28.07 29.57
N GLU A 237 -11.20 29.09 30.01
CA GLU A 237 -10.87 29.31 31.42
C GLU A 237 -12.14 29.53 32.28
N THR A 238 -13.13 30.26 31.74
CA THR A 238 -14.42 30.44 32.40
C THR A 238 -15.15 29.09 32.58
N LEU A 239 -15.21 28.26 31.53
CA LEU A 239 -15.83 26.93 31.59
C LEU A 239 -15.06 25.96 32.49
N GLN A 240 -13.73 26.05 32.52
CA GLN A 240 -12.86 25.30 33.42
C GLN A 240 -13.19 25.62 34.88
N SER A 241 -13.32 26.91 35.23
CA SER A 241 -13.67 27.33 36.60
C SER A 241 -15.06 26.84 37.06
N GLN A 242 -15.96 26.58 36.12
CA GLN A 242 -17.31 26.05 36.38
C GLN A 242 -17.34 24.51 36.41
N THR A 243 -16.28 23.85 35.95
CA THR A 243 -16.19 22.39 35.88
C THR A 243 -15.58 21.85 37.17
N GLN A 244 -16.42 21.26 38.02
CA GLN A 244 -15.97 20.60 39.24
C GLN A 244 -15.69 19.11 39.00
N CYS A 245 -14.44 18.69 39.22
CA CYS A 245 -13.99 17.29 39.16
C CYS A 245 -13.19 16.91 40.41
N PRO A 246 -13.86 16.46 41.50
CA PRO A 246 -13.23 16.30 42.82
C PRO A 246 -12.00 15.39 42.87
N ASP A 247 -11.98 14.34 42.05
CA ASP A 247 -10.90 13.34 42.03
C ASP A 247 -9.83 13.60 40.95
N TYR A 248 -10.10 14.52 40.00
CA TYR A 248 -9.31 14.71 38.77
C TYR A 248 -9.09 16.20 38.43
N GLN A 249 -9.10 17.10 39.43
CA GLN A 249 -9.00 18.54 39.19
C GLN A 249 -7.61 18.93 38.65
N ASP A 250 -6.54 18.33 39.18
CA ASP A 250 -5.17 18.58 38.72
C ASP A 250 -4.98 18.13 37.26
N ASP A 251 -5.53 16.95 36.90
CA ASP A 251 -5.51 16.44 35.53
C ASP A 251 -6.26 17.37 34.57
N LEU A 252 -7.41 17.92 34.99
CA LEU A 252 -8.15 18.92 34.20
C LEU A 252 -7.34 20.17 33.94
N ASP A 253 -6.67 20.69 34.96
CA ASP A 253 -5.88 21.93 34.82
C ASP A 253 -4.67 21.71 33.91
N GLU A 254 -4.00 20.56 34.01
CA GLU A 254 -2.89 20.19 33.12
C GLU A 254 -3.36 20.03 31.66
N GLU A 255 -4.40 19.24 31.44
CA GLU A 255 -4.92 18.93 30.11
C GLU A 255 -5.45 20.18 29.38
N ILE A 256 -6.16 21.07 30.08
CA ILE A 256 -6.66 22.32 29.49
C ILE A 256 -5.52 23.30 29.20
N SER A 257 -4.48 23.34 30.04
CA SER A 257 -3.29 24.15 29.76
C SER A 257 -2.58 23.70 28.48
N ILE A 258 -2.45 22.39 28.27
CA ILE A 258 -1.92 21.80 27.03
C ILE A 258 -2.79 22.17 25.84
N ASP A 259 -4.13 22.07 25.98
CA ASP A 259 -5.07 22.42 24.92
C ASP A 259 -4.96 23.91 24.54
N ILE A 260 -4.82 24.82 25.51
CA ILE A 260 -4.61 26.27 25.27
C ILE A 260 -3.30 26.54 24.54
N GLU A 261 -2.20 25.91 24.95
CA GLU A 261 -0.90 26.07 24.28
C GLU A 261 -0.97 25.53 22.84
N SER A 262 -1.68 24.42 22.64
CA SER A 262 -1.86 23.81 21.32
C SER A 262 -2.68 24.71 20.38
N ILE A 263 -3.74 25.37 20.89
CA ILE A 263 -4.51 26.36 20.12
C ILE A 263 -3.64 27.55 19.71
N LYS A 264 -2.80 28.07 20.62
CA LYS A 264 -1.89 29.19 20.31
C LYS A 264 -0.86 28.85 19.23
N ASN A 265 -0.49 27.58 19.14
CA ASN A 265 0.49 27.07 18.18
C ASN A 265 -0.13 26.57 16.87
N HIS A 266 -1.43 26.78 16.64
CA HIS A 266 -2.17 26.25 15.48
C HIS A 266 -2.05 24.74 15.31
N ASP A 267 -2.01 23.99 16.42
CA ASP A 267 -2.11 22.54 16.34
C ASP A 267 -3.49 22.15 15.78
N TYR A 268 -3.50 21.00 15.10
CA TYR A 268 -4.65 20.45 14.38
C TYR A 268 -4.95 19.03 14.86
N SER A 269 -4.58 18.72 16.10
CA SER A 269 -4.98 17.47 16.74
C SER A 269 -6.51 17.38 16.79
N SER A 270 -7.06 16.18 16.52
CA SER A 270 -8.51 15.97 16.48
C SER A 270 -9.19 16.24 17.82
N ARG A 271 -8.42 16.27 18.91
CA ARG A 271 -8.87 16.70 20.23
C ARG A 271 -9.36 18.14 20.25
N LEU A 272 -8.66 19.06 19.57
CA LEU A 272 -9.01 20.49 19.57
C LEU A 272 -10.33 20.79 18.87
N TYR A 273 -10.87 19.83 18.11
CA TYR A 273 -12.20 19.95 17.51
C TYR A 273 -13.30 20.30 18.54
N GLN A 274 -13.15 19.86 19.80
CA GLN A 274 -14.12 20.14 20.86
C GLN A 274 -14.34 21.63 21.16
N TYR A 275 -13.37 22.48 20.81
CA TYR A 275 -13.44 23.93 21.00
C TYR A 275 -13.96 24.68 19.77
N MET A 276 -14.16 24.02 18.63
CA MET A 276 -14.56 24.69 17.39
C MET A 276 -15.90 25.43 17.54
N GLY A 277 -16.81 24.96 18.39
CA GLY A 277 -18.07 25.64 18.69
C GLY A 277 -17.93 26.97 19.44
N LEU A 278 -16.74 27.30 19.97
CA LEU A 278 -16.46 28.59 20.64
C LEU A 278 -15.98 29.67 19.66
N PHE A 279 -15.42 29.27 18.52
CA PHE A 279 -14.94 30.18 17.49
C PHE A 279 -16.10 30.71 16.65
N SER A 280 -16.13 32.02 16.41
CA SER A 280 -17.15 32.65 15.55
C SER A 280 -16.86 32.41 14.07
N SER A 281 -15.60 32.15 13.76
CA SER A 281 -15.10 31.69 12.47
C SER A 281 -15.48 30.23 12.12
N SER A 282 -16.12 29.49 13.02
CA SER A 282 -16.68 28.16 12.76
C SER A 282 -18.14 28.21 12.29
N THR A 283 -18.48 27.38 11.31
CA THR A 283 -19.80 27.33 10.69
C THR A 283 -20.21 25.92 10.26
N SER A 284 -21.35 25.78 9.57
CA SER A 284 -21.80 24.51 8.98
C SER A 284 -21.61 24.49 7.46
N LEU A 285 -21.69 23.29 6.90
CA LEU A 285 -21.72 23.08 5.46
C LEU A 285 -22.82 23.89 4.76
N ARG A 286 -23.92 24.24 5.45
CA ARG A 286 -25.00 25.05 4.89
C ARG A 286 -24.53 26.44 4.44
N CYS A 287 -23.52 27.02 5.10
CA CYS A 287 -23.02 28.36 4.80
C CYS A 287 -22.13 28.44 3.56
N TYR A 288 -21.70 27.31 3.01
CA TYR A 288 -20.99 27.23 1.73
C TYR A 288 -21.94 27.31 0.52
N PHE A 289 -23.25 27.48 0.76
CA PHE A 289 -24.27 27.51 -0.29
C PHE A 289 -25.13 28.76 -0.24
N ASP A 290 -25.25 29.46 -1.37
CA ASP A 290 -26.21 30.57 -1.53
C ASP A 290 -27.63 30.04 -1.81
N ASP A 291 -27.83 29.40 -2.97
CA ASP A 291 -29.07 28.74 -3.41
C ASP A 291 -28.80 27.25 -3.64
N VAL A 292 -29.37 26.40 -2.77
CA VAL A 292 -29.14 24.94 -2.79
C VAL A 292 -30.45 24.18 -2.67
N LEU A 293 -30.59 23.14 -3.49
CA LEU A 293 -31.67 22.17 -3.37
C LEU A 293 -31.29 21.12 -2.32
N ILE A 294 -32.02 21.05 -1.22
CA ILE A 294 -31.77 20.06 -0.15
C ILE A 294 -32.57 18.78 -0.43
N VAL A 295 -31.84 17.67 -0.55
CA VAL A 295 -32.38 16.33 -0.80
C VAL A 295 -32.04 15.43 0.38
N THR A 296 -33.02 14.81 1.01
CA THR A 296 -32.82 13.87 2.13
C THR A 296 -33.23 12.45 1.75
N SER A 297 -32.62 11.41 2.34
CA SER A 297 -33.05 10.01 2.16
C SER A 297 -33.80 9.46 3.37
N SER A 298 -34.93 10.12 3.67
CA SER A 298 -35.83 9.92 4.80
C SER A 298 -35.42 10.75 6.00
N GLN A 299 -36.18 11.81 6.24
CA GLN A 299 -36.03 12.65 7.42
C GLN A 299 -36.22 11.86 8.73
N GLU A 300 -37.05 10.82 8.74
CA GLU A 300 -37.27 9.97 9.91
C GLU A 300 -35.98 9.22 10.31
N LYS A 301 -35.28 8.65 9.32
CA LYS A 301 -34.00 7.96 9.56
C LYS A 301 -32.92 8.93 10.03
N ILE A 302 -32.79 10.09 9.37
CA ILE A 302 -31.82 11.13 9.76
C ILE A 302 -32.06 11.57 11.20
N LYS A 303 -33.32 11.80 11.60
CA LYS A 303 -33.67 12.15 12.99
C LYS A 303 -33.32 11.03 13.97
N SER A 304 -33.59 9.77 13.61
CA SER A 304 -33.21 8.63 14.44
C SER A 304 -31.69 8.55 14.66
N VAL A 305 -30.91 8.70 13.59
CA VAL A 305 -29.43 8.70 13.67
C VAL A 305 -28.93 9.89 14.47
N TYR A 306 -29.51 11.08 14.28
CA TYR A 306 -29.18 12.26 15.06
C TYR A 306 -29.39 12.05 16.56
N ASN A 307 -30.54 11.50 16.97
CA ASN A 307 -30.82 11.23 18.38
C ASN A 307 -29.81 10.24 18.98
N GLN A 308 -29.47 9.18 18.25
CA GLN A 308 -28.44 8.22 18.65
C GLN A 308 -27.07 8.89 18.79
N TYR A 309 -26.70 9.75 17.85
CA TYR A 309 -25.42 10.48 17.87
C TYR A 309 -25.33 11.46 19.04
N VAL A 310 -26.42 12.16 19.35
CA VAL A 310 -26.52 13.05 20.52
C VAL A 310 -26.34 12.25 21.81
N GLU A 311 -27.01 11.10 21.93
CA GLU A 311 -26.90 10.22 23.09
C GLU A 311 -25.46 9.67 23.27
N GLU A 312 -24.86 9.14 22.20
CA GLU A 312 -23.48 8.64 22.21
C GLU A 312 -22.48 9.73 22.60
N THR A 313 -22.61 10.92 21.99
CA THR A 313 -21.73 12.06 22.25
C THR A 313 -21.91 12.60 23.68
N PHE A 314 -23.14 12.60 24.21
CA PHE A 314 -23.41 12.96 25.59
C PHE A 314 -22.66 12.02 26.54
N TYR A 315 -22.79 10.71 26.38
CA TYR A 315 -22.05 9.74 27.21
C TYR A 315 -20.54 9.89 27.09
N TYR A 316 -20.03 10.15 25.88
CA TYR A 316 -18.59 10.37 25.66
C TYR A 316 -18.08 11.65 26.32
N SER A 317 -18.74 12.78 26.12
CA SER A 317 -18.34 14.04 26.75
C SER A 317 -18.44 13.97 28.28
N HIS A 318 -19.46 13.29 28.82
CA HIS A 318 -19.62 13.11 30.26
C HIS A 318 -18.49 12.25 30.87
N GLU A 319 -18.13 11.15 30.20
CA GLU A 319 -16.98 10.33 30.59
C GLU A 319 -15.68 11.13 30.63
N LEU A 320 -15.41 11.96 29.61
CA LEU A 320 -14.22 12.81 29.57
C LEU A 320 -14.24 13.89 30.65
N GLN A 321 -15.40 14.46 30.94
CA GLN A 321 -15.56 15.42 32.03
C GLN A 321 -15.25 14.77 33.38
N ASP A 322 -15.78 13.58 33.64
CA ASP A 322 -15.60 12.88 34.92
C ASP A 322 -14.13 12.54 35.22
N ILE A 323 -13.33 12.26 34.17
CA ILE A 323 -11.90 11.96 34.29
C ILE A 323 -10.99 13.20 34.12
N GLY A 324 -11.55 14.40 34.12
CA GLY A 324 -10.76 15.64 34.02
C GLY A 324 -10.11 15.87 32.65
N LYS A 325 -10.71 15.43 31.55
CA LYS A 325 -10.15 15.63 30.18
C LYS A 325 -10.95 16.58 29.30
N MET A 326 -12.08 17.09 29.78
CA MET A 326 -12.95 17.98 29.02
C MET A 326 -13.72 18.90 29.96
N VAL A 327 -13.89 20.17 29.58
CA VAL A 327 -14.73 21.12 30.32
C VAL A 327 -16.22 20.93 30.02
N LYS A 328 -17.06 21.25 31.00
CA LYS A 328 -18.53 21.24 30.85
C LYS A 328 -18.98 22.42 29.99
N GLY A 329 -20.07 22.25 29.25
CA GLY A 329 -20.73 23.34 28.51
C GLY A 329 -20.27 23.57 27.07
N LEU A 330 -19.33 22.77 26.55
CA LEU A 330 -18.92 22.84 25.14
C LEU A 330 -20.02 22.33 24.20
N SER A 331 -20.16 22.99 23.05
CA SER A 331 -20.97 22.51 21.93
C SER A 331 -20.08 21.78 20.93
N LEU A 332 -20.28 20.46 20.78
CA LEU A 332 -19.46 19.61 19.93
C LEU A 332 -19.96 19.52 18.47
N PHE A 333 -21.23 19.84 18.24
CA PHE A 333 -21.86 19.81 16.93
C PHE A 333 -23.07 20.76 16.90
N GLN A 334 -23.53 21.10 15.71
CA GLN A 334 -24.67 21.99 15.50
C GLN A 334 -26.00 21.24 15.61
N SER A 335 -27.05 21.94 16.01
CA SER A 335 -28.39 21.36 16.11
C SER A 335 -28.97 21.00 14.73
N LEU A 336 -29.57 19.81 14.60
CA LEU A 336 -30.26 19.42 13.37
C LEU A 336 -31.41 20.38 13.01
N ASP A 337 -32.15 20.86 14.01
CA ASP A 337 -33.32 21.73 13.82
C ASP A 337 -32.96 23.11 13.27
N SER A 338 -31.76 23.62 13.59
CA SER A 338 -31.28 24.88 13.01
C SER A 338 -30.88 24.72 11.54
N LEU A 339 -30.37 23.54 11.18
CA LEU A 339 -29.84 23.24 9.84
C LEU A 339 -30.88 22.71 8.85
N LEU A 340 -31.88 21.93 9.29
CA LEU A 340 -32.93 21.34 8.47
C LEU A 340 -34.28 22.08 8.59
N LYS A 341 -34.27 23.42 8.52
CA LYS A 341 -35.52 24.22 8.59
C LYS A 341 -36.45 24.02 7.40
N LYS A 342 -35.89 23.67 6.23
CA LYS A 342 -36.64 23.47 4.99
C LYS A 342 -35.97 22.38 4.17
N THR A 343 -36.70 21.31 3.88
CA THR A 343 -36.32 20.29 2.91
C THR A 343 -37.10 20.53 1.63
N ASP A 344 -36.42 20.38 0.50
CA ASP A 344 -37.05 20.56 -0.81
C ASP A 344 -37.53 19.20 -1.34
N ILE A 345 -36.67 18.18 -1.31
CA ILE A 345 -37.01 16.81 -1.70
C ILE A 345 -36.70 15.84 -0.55
N ASP A 346 -37.59 14.88 -0.31
CA ASP A 346 -37.33 13.74 0.58
C ASP A 346 -37.56 12.40 -0.16
N PHE A 347 -36.54 11.55 -0.17
CA PHE A 347 -36.60 10.18 -0.67
C PHE A 347 -37.02 9.24 0.45
N VAL A 348 -38.08 8.46 0.24
CA VAL A 348 -38.64 7.56 1.25
C VAL A 348 -38.68 6.13 0.72
N ASP A 349 -38.37 5.14 1.55
CA ASP A 349 -38.35 3.74 1.12
C ASP A 349 -39.75 3.19 0.79
N PHE A 350 -40.78 3.66 1.52
CA PHE A 350 -42.12 3.11 1.46
C PHE A 350 -43.16 4.21 1.33
N ARG A 351 -44.19 3.95 0.52
CA ARG A 351 -45.34 4.85 0.41
C ARG A 351 -46.20 4.75 1.67
N THR A 352 -46.29 5.85 2.40
CA THR A 352 -47.14 6.01 3.60
C THR A 352 -48.33 6.94 3.36
N ASN A 353 -48.32 7.73 2.28
CA ASN A 353 -49.34 8.72 1.96
C ASN A 353 -49.60 8.80 0.44
N ASP A 354 -50.83 9.17 0.05
CA ASP A 354 -51.22 9.42 -1.33
C ASP A 354 -50.46 10.59 -1.99
N LYS A 355 -49.99 11.57 -1.21
CA LYS A 355 -49.21 12.73 -1.71
C LYS A 355 -47.80 12.37 -2.17
N GLN A 356 -47.30 11.19 -1.81
CA GLN A 356 -45.97 10.72 -2.18
C GLN A 356 -45.97 10.18 -3.61
N ILE A 357 -44.92 10.53 -4.36
CA ILE A 357 -44.76 10.16 -5.76
C ILE A 357 -43.89 8.92 -5.83
N SER A 358 -44.41 7.82 -6.36
CA SER A 358 -43.62 6.61 -6.54
C SER A 358 -42.77 6.68 -7.80
N PHE A 359 -41.49 6.36 -7.70
CA PHE A 359 -40.64 6.08 -8.84
C PHE A 359 -40.50 4.57 -8.96
N LEU A 360 -41.26 3.98 -9.89
CA LEU A 360 -41.38 2.53 -10.03
C LEU A 360 -40.36 2.00 -11.02
N THR A 361 -39.25 1.50 -10.50
CA THR A 361 -38.20 0.79 -11.24
C THR A 361 -38.09 -0.65 -10.76
N ARG A 362 -37.54 -1.52 -11.60
CA ARG A 362 -37.16 -2.88 -11.22
C ARG A 362 -35.73 -3.16 -11.63
N GLU A 363 -35.00 -3.84 -10.74
CA GLU A 363 -33.72 -4.44 -11.11
C GLU A 363 -33.95 -5.57 -12.13
N ILE A 364 -33.10 -5.61 -13.15
CA ILE A 364 -33.19 -6.61 -14.20
C ILE A 364 -32.27 -7.79 -13.85
N GLN A 365 -32.80 -9.00 -13.94
CA GLN A 365 -32.01 -10.23 -13.82
C GLN A 365 -32.19 -11.07 -15.09
N LEU A 366 -31.09 -11.25 -15.83
CA LEU A 366 -31.04 -12.09 -17.04
C LEU A 366 -30.35 -13.44 -16.74
N PRO A 367 -30.98 -14.60 -17.01
CA PRO A 367 -30.33 -15.90 -17.20
C PRO A 367 -29.27 -15.87 -18.31
N LEU A 368 -28.02 -15.68 -17.91
CA LEU A 368 -26.86 -15.65 -18.82
C LEU A 368 -26.30 -17.05 -19.19
N LEU A 369 -26.79 -18.11 -18.54
CA LEU A 369 -26.24 -19.47 -18.73
C LEU A 369 -26.73 -20.16 -20.00
N ASN A 370 -27.69 -19.57 -20.72
CA ASN A 370 -28.25 -20.16 -21.92
C ASN A 370 -28.67 -19.05 -22.90
N GLU A 371 -27.95 -18.93 -24.02
CA GLU A 371 -28.23 -17.95 -25.08
C GLU A 371 -29.69 -17.96 -25.53
N ASN A 372 -30.32 -19.15 -25.60
CA ASN A 372 -31.72 -19.26 -25.99
C ASN A 372 -32.65 -18.65 -24.94
N GLN A 373 -32.34 -18.79 -23.64
CA GLN A 373 -33.14 -18.20 -22.56
C GLN A 373 -32.96 -16.69 -22.51
N LEU A 374 -31.72 -16.20 -22.68
CA LEU A 374 -31.43 -14.76 -22.79
C LEU A 374 -32.24 -14.14 -23.93
N ILE A 375 -32.18 -14.73 -25.13
CA ILE A 375 -32.94 -14.25 -26.29
C ILE A 375 -34.44 -14.36 -26.09
N GLN A 376 -34.93 -15.43 -25.48
CA GLN A 376 -36.34 -15.57 -25.16
C GLN A 376 -36.81 -14.46 -24.22
N GLN A 377 -36.03 -14.14 -23.19
CA GLN A 377 -36.36 -13.07 -22.26
C GLN A 377 -36.27 -11.68 -22.89
N ILE A 378 -35.27 -11.44 -23.77
CA ILE A 378 -35.20 -10.21 -24.59
C ILE A 378 -36.46 -10.10 -25.46
N LYS A 379 -36.91 -11.21 -26.09
CA LYS A 379 -38.15 -11.24 -26.86
C LYS A 379 -39.37 -10.94 -25.99
N ASP A 380 -39.45 -11.50 -24.79
CA ASP A 380 -40.55 -11.25 -23.84
C ASP A 380 -40.59 -9.77 -23.43
N TYR A 381 -39.42 -9.17 -23.17
CA TYR A 381 -39.30 -7.74 -22.86
C TYR A 381 -39.71 -6.84 -24.03
N LEU A 382 -39.39 -7.21 -25.27
CA LEU A 382 -39.77 -6.46 -26.47
C LEU A 382 -41.27 -6.42 -26.75
N ILE A 383 -42.07 -7.31 -26.15
CA ILE A 383 -43.53 -7.32 -26.37
C ILE A 383 -44.17 -6.02 -25.87
N GLN A 384 -43.70 -5.51 -24.72
CA GLN A 384 -44.30 -4.36 -24.05
C GLN A 384 -43.36 -3.16 -23.95
N ASN A 385 -42.04 -3.37 -24.08
CA ASN A 385 -41.03 -2.36 -23.79
C ASN A 385 -40.08 -2.12 -24.97
N LYS A 386 -39.47 -0.93 -24.99
CA LYS A 386 -38.29 -0.65 -25.81
C LYS A 386 -37.05 -1.09 -25.06
N ILE A 387 -36.07 -1.68 -25.75
CA ILE A 387 -34.81 -2.08 -25.11
C ILE A 387 -33.70 -1.14 -25.54
N LEU A 388 -32.95 -0.65 -24.56
CA LEU A 388 -31.78 0.20 -24.72
C LEU A 388 -30.56 -0.51 -24.11
N MET A 389 -29.61 -0.94 -24.95
CA MET A 389 -28.38 -1.60 -24.53
C MET A 389 -27.22 -0.60 -24.50
N CYS A 390 -26.61 -0.42 -23.34
CA CYS A 390 -25.44 0.41 -23.09
C CYS A 390 -24.19 -0.46 -22.95
N LEU A 391 -23.25 -0.35 -23.89
CA LEU A 391 -22.04 -1.17 -23.94
C LEU A 391 -20.79 -0.29 -23.95
N GLU A 392 -19.72 -0.70 -23.26
CA GLU A 392 -18.52 0.13 -23.11
C GLU A 392 -17.65 0.10 -24.38
N ASN A 393 -17.47 -1.08 -24.97
CA ASN A 393 -16.43 -1.33 -25.97
C ASN A 393 -17.00 -1.77 -27.31
N SER A 394 -16.28 -1.46 -28.40
CA SER A 394 -16.63 -1.89 -29.76
C SER A 394 -16.73 -3.41 -29.91
N HIS A 395 -15.89 -4.17 -29.20
CA HIS A 395 -15.95 -5.63 -29.17
C HIS A 395 -17.28 -6.16 -28.59
N GLN A 396 -17.76 -5.58 -27.50
CA GLN A 396 -19.04 -5.98 -26.88
C GLN A 396 -20.21 -5.66 -27.80
N ILE A 397 -20.19 -4.49 -28.46
CA ILE A 397 -21.18 -4.13 -29.47
C ILE A 397 -21.19 -5.19 -30.57
N GLN A 398 -20.03 -5.57 -31.08
CA GLN A 398 -19.90 -6.58 -32.13
C GLN A 398 -20.44 -7.94 -31.70
N MET A 399 -20.12 -8.40 -30.48
CA MET A 399 -20.66 -9.65 -29.92
C MET A 399 -22.20 -9.62 -29.85
N MET A 400 -22.79 -8.51 -29.40
CA MET A 400 -24.25 -8.39 -29.31
C MET A 400 -24.90 -8.30 -30.68
N THR A 401 -24.30 -7.57 -31.64
CA THR A 401 -24.84 -7.51 -33.00
C THR A 401 -24.81 -8.88 -33.66
N ASP A 402 -23.71 -9.61 -33.56
CA ASP A 402 -23.57 -10.96 -34.12
C ASP A 402 -24.61 -11.92 -33.52
N LEU A 403 -24.84 -11.84 -32.21
CA LEU A 403 -25.86 -12.62 -31.50
C LEU A 403 -27.28 -12.24 -31.94
N LEU A 404 -27.61 -10.96 -32.05
CA LEU A 404 -28.94 -10.52 -32.50
C LEU A 404 -29.22 -10.90 -33.96
N ASP A 405 -28.20 -10.82 -34.81
CA ASP A 405 -28.27 -11.23 -36.22
C ASP A 405 -28.50 -12.75 -36.35
N GLN A 406 -27.81 -13.56 -35.54
CA GLN A 406 -27.99 -15.02 -35.48
C GLN A 406 -29.44 -15.42 -35.15
N TYR A 407 -30.12 -14.68 -34.28
CA TYR A 407 -31.51 -14.93 -33.88
C TYR A 407 -32.55 -14.08 -34.65
N HIS A 408 -32.13 -13.39 -35.71
CA HIS A 408 -32.96 -12.55 -36.59
C HIS A 408 -33.74 -11.45 -35.86
N LEU A 409 -33.13 -10.80 -34.88
CA LEU A 409 -33.69 -9.65 -34.16
C LEU A 409 -33.20 -8.35 -34.78
N SER A 410 -34.12 -7.48 -35.21
CA SER A 410 -33.76 -6.16 -35.73
C SER A 410 -33.30 -5.23 -34.60
N TYR A 411 -32.16 -4.58 -34.79
CA TYR A 411 -31.61 -3.58 -33.88
C TYR A 411 -31.23 -2.29 -34.62
N ALA A 412 -31.19 -1.18 -33.89
CA ALA A 412 -30.68 0.10 -34.35
C ALA A 412 -29.42 0.47 -33.58
N LEU A 413 -28.32 0.76 -34.29
CA LEU A 413 -27.12 1.36 -33.71
C LEU A 413 -27.36 2.87 -33.56
N VAL A 414 -27.65 3.29 -32.33
CA VAL A 414 -27.95 4.69 -32.01
C VAL A 414 -26.66 5.35 -31.55
N GLY A 415 -26.03 6.12 -32.43
CA GLY A 415 -24.85 6.93 -32.10
C GLY A 415 -25.18 8.09 -31.13
N HIS A 416 -24.75 9.31 -31.48
CA HIS A 416 -25.09 10.53 -30.73
C HIS A 416 -26.52 11.02 -30.92
N ASP A 417 -27.34 10.31 -31.69
CA ASP A 417 -28.74 10.68 -31.88
C ASP A 417 -29.52 10.44 -30.57
N ASP A 418 -30.31 11.42 -30.16
CA ASP A 418 -31.06 11.36 -28.89
C ASP A 418 -32.35 10.52 -29.03
N HIS A 419 -32.73 10.15 -30.25
CA HIS A 419 -33.96 9.39 -30.52
C HIS A 419 -33.86 7.91 -30.12
N ILE A 420 -34.88 7.40 -29.44
CA ILE A 420 -35.03 5.97 -29.09
C ILE A 420 -36.08 5.36 -30.00
N TYR A 421 -35.62 4.52 -30.94
CA TYR A 421 -36.47 3.83 -31.91
C TYR A 421 -37.26 2.68 -31.23
N GLN A 422 -38.32 2.22 -31.89
CA GLN A 422 -39.03 1.02 -31.45
C GLN A 422 -38.13 -0.22 -31.65
N GLY A 423 -38.16 -1.15 -30.71
CA GLY A 423 -37.32 -2.35 -30.73
C GLY A 423 -36.02 -2.22 -29.91
N ILE A 424 -34.95 -2.85 -30.38
CA ILE A 424 -33.64 -2.88 -29.71
C ILE A 424 -32.77 -1.71 -30.20
N ASN A 425 -32.25 -0.93 -29.27
CA ASN A 425 -31.35 0.19 -29.52
C ASN A 425 -30.02 -0.08 -28.84
N ILE A 426 -28.91 -0.07 -29.57
CA ILE A 426 -27.56 -0.29 -29.02
C ILE A 426 -26.78 1.01 -29.12
N TYR A 427 -26.12 1.41 -28.04
CA TYR A 427 -25.24 2.57 -28.04
C TYR A 427 -24.00 2.34 -27.18
N MET A 428 -22.95 3.10 -27.48
CA MET A 428 -21.72 3.09 -26.70
C MET A 428 -21.83 4.05 -25.52
N GLY A 429 -21.59 3.57 -24.31
CA GLY A 429 -21.68 4.37 -23.09
C GLY A 429 -21.28 3.60 -21.84
N ASP A 430 -21.10 4.33 -20.75
CA ASP A 430 -20.67 3.82 -19.45
C ASP A 430 -21.80 4.03 -18.42
N LEU A 431 -22.45 2.93 -18.02
CA LEU A 431 -23.52 2.90 -17.01
C LEU A 431 -23.35 1.66 -16.13
N SER A 432 -23.46 1.85 -14.82
CA SER A 432 -23.17 0.82 -13.81
C SER A 432 -24.20 -0.31 -13.76
N THR A 433 -25.49 0.01 -13.96
CA THR A 433 -26.60 -0.91 -13.71
C THR A 433 -27.73 -0.73 -14.73
N GLY A 434 -28.33 -1.84 -15.12
CA GLY A 434 -29.54 -1.90 -15.94
C GLY A 434 -30.80 -1.74 -15.09
N ILE A 435 -31.80 -1.07 -15.67
CA ILE A 435 -33.04 -0.68 -14.98
C ILE A 435 -34.25 -0.82 -15.90
N ASP A 436 -35.32 -1.40 -15.38
CA ASP A 436 -36.64 -1.44 -16.02
C ASP A 436 -37.48 -0.24 -15.54
N PHE A 437 -37.71 0.72 -16.44
CA PHE A 437 -38.58 1.87 -16.23
C PHE A 437 -40.02 1.47 -16.51
N CYS A 438 -40.73 1.03 -15.45
CA CYS A 438 -42.05 0.41 -15.56
C CYS A 438 -43.13 1.34 -16.14
N GLU A 439 -43.07 2.64 -15.86
CA GLU A 439 -44.07 3.62 -16.33
C GLU A 439 -43.82 4.07 -17.77
N GLU A 440 -42.55 4.15 -18.17
CA GLU A 440 -42.12 4.60 -19.49
C GLU A 440 -42.08 3.49 -20.54
N HIS A 441 -42.21 2.23 -20.11
CA HIS A 441 -42.06 1.04 -20.94
C HIS A 441 -40.70 0.98 -21.66
N VAL A 442 -39.62 1.23 -20.91
CA VAL A 442 -38.24 1.20 -21.42
C VAL A 442 -37.35 0.38 -20.48
N ILE A 443 -36.60 -0.55 -21.05
CA ILE A 443 -35.65 -1.40 -20.34
C ILE A 443 -34.24 -1.01 -20.76
N LEU A 444 -33.44 -0.57 -19.79
CA LEU A 444 -32.02 -0.28 -19.95
C LEU A 444 -31.20 -1.52 -19.53
N LEU A 445 -30.38 -2.04 -20.44
CA LEU A 445 -29.46 -3.15 -20.17
C LEU A 445 -28.03 -2.63 -20.27
N THR A 446 -27.17 -2.95 -19.31
CA THR A 446 -25.74 -2.63 -19.38
C THR A 446 -24.90 -3.90 -19.55
N GLU A 447 -23.58 -3.75 -19.61
CA GLU A 447 -22.67 -4.89 -19.67
C GLU A 447 -22.82 -5.83 -18.46
N LYS A 448 -23.25 -5.30 -17.31
CA LYS A 448 -23.40 -6.06 -16.07
C LYS A 448 -24.47 -7.14 -16.21
N GLU A 449 -25.63 -6.79 -16.75
CA GLU A 449 -26.72 -7.74 -16.96
C GLU A 449 -26.49 -8.63 -18.19
N LEU A 450 -25.73 -8.16 -19.19
CA LEU A 450 -25.53 -8.88 -20.47
C LEU A 450 -24.33 -9.84 -20.47
N PHE A 451 -23.28 -9.58 -19.69
CA PHE A 451 -22.04 -10.38 -19.72
C PHE A 451 -21.61 -10.92 -18.36
N LYS A 452 -22.35 -10.63 -17.26
CA LYS A 452 -21.97 -10.96 -15.88
C LYS A 452 -20.59 -10.44 -15.49
N VAL A 453 -20.09 -9.44 -16.21
CA VAL A 453 -18.81 -8.83 -15.94
C VAL A 453 -19.05 -7.80 -14.84
N ASN A 454 -18.57 -8.08 -13.63
CA ASN A 454 -18.46 -7.08 -12.58
C ASN A 454 -17.24 -6.18 -12.88
N SER A 455 -17.19 -5.53 -14.06
CA SER A 455 -16.22 -4.45 -14.30
C SER A 455 -16.78 -3.16 -13.73
N GLN A 456 -17.00 -3.15 -12.41
CA GLN A 456 -17.00 -1.87 -11.75
C GLN A 456 -15.56 -1.35 -11.86
N LYS A 457 -15.29 -0.49 -12.86
CA LYS A 457 -14.19 0.48 -12.80
C LYS A 457 -14.50 1.46 -11.68
N LYS A 458 -14.56 0.97 -10.45
CA LYS A 458 -14.48 1.76 -9.25
C LYS A 458 -13.10 2.39 -9.31
N LYS A 459 -13.01 3.64 -9.78
CA LYS A 459 -11.96 4.55 -9.31
C LYS A 459 -12.20 4.70 -7.81
N GLY A 460 -11.75 3.70 -7.05
CA GLY A 460 -11.86 3.72 -5.60
C GLY A 460 -10.86 4.72 -5.08
N TYR A 461 -11.34 5.67 -4.28
CA TYR A 461 -10.61 6.56 -3.37
C TYR A 461 -9.31 7.19 -3.92
N ILE A 462 -9.32 8.52 -4.01
CA ILE A 462 -8.25 9.33 -4.59
C ILE A 462 -7.08 9.49 -3.59
N LYS A 463 -5.86 9.27 -4.12
CA LYS A 463 -4.51 9.71 -3.70
C LYS A 463 -3.71 8.98 -2.61
N TYR A 464 -4.31 8.33 -1.61
CA TYR A 464 -3.52 7.59 -0.59
C TYR A 464 -3.05 6.19 -1.03
N LYS A 465 -3.36 5.76 -2.24
CA LYS A 465 -3.14 4.37 -2.70
C LYS A 465 -1.71 4.01 -3.10
N ASP A 466 -0.84 4.97 -3.33
CA ASP A 466 0.51 4.71 -3.85
C ASP A 466 1.58 5.29 -2.93
N ALA A 467 1.48 5.00 -1.62
CA ALA A 467 2.62 5.15 -0.75
C ALA A 467 3.68 4.14 -1.21
N LYS A 468 4.68 4.63 -1.95
CA LYS A 468 5.80 3.80 -2.34
C LYS A 468 6.55 3.50 -1.06
N VAL A 469 6.39 2.26 -0.62
CA VAL A 469 7.30 1.48 0.21
C VAL A 469 8.64 2.19 0.41
N ILE A 470 8.88 2.70 1.61
CA ILE A 470 10.21 3.08 2.08
C ILE A 470 11.11 1.87 1.85
N ASN A 471 11.86 1.94 0.76
CA ASN A 471 12.97 1.07 0.45
C ASN A 471 14.14 1.63 1.22
N ASP A 472 14.39 1.13 2.42
CA ASP A 472 15.75 0.82 2.89
C ASP A 472 15.68 0.27 4.32
N TYR A 473 15.59 -1.05 4.43
CA TYR A 473 15.75 -1.80 5.69
C TYR A 473 17.16 -1.60 6.32
N THR A 474 18.08 -0.95 5.60
CA THR A 474 19.48 -0.66 5.94
C THR A 474 19.71 0.73 6.53
N GLU A 475 18.66 1.45 6.93
CA GLU A 475 18.77 2.77 7.54
C GLU A 475 19.56 2.72 8.87
N LEU A 476 20.56 3.60 9.00
CA LEU A 476 21.61 3.62 10.02
C LEU A 476 21.46 4.81 10.99
N ASN A 477 20.81 4.63 12.13
CA ASN A 477 20.60 5.73 13.09
C ASN A 477 21.80 5.93 14.00
N ILE A 478 22.00 7.17 14.48
CA ILE A 478 23.01 7.47 15.49
C ILE A 478 22.75 6.59 16.73
N GLY A 479 23.79 5.90 17.18
CA GLY A 479 23.72 4.93 18.28
C GLY A 479 23.56 3.48 17.84
N ASP A 480 23.22 3.21 16.57
CA ASP A 480 23.15 1.84 16.03
C ASP A 480 24.52 1.16 16.06
N TYR A 481 24.53 -0.16 16.24
CA TYR A 481 25.74 -0.95 16.11
C TYR A 481 26.05 -1.24 14.65
N VAL A 482 27.33 -1.19 14.28
CA VAL A 482 27.83 -1.47 12.93
C VAL A 482 28.97 -2.47 12.96
N VAL A 483 29.06 -3.28 11.91
CA VAL A 483 30.10 -4.25 11.67
C VAL A 483 31.05 -3.70 10.62
N HIS A 484 32.29 -3.43 11.00
CA HIS A 484 33.37 -3.15 10.05
C HIS A 484 34.06 -4.44 9.62
N ASP A 485 34.28 -4.64 8.32
CA ASP A 485 34.85 -5.86 7.76
C ASP A 485 36.18 -6.29 8.41
N VAL A 486 37.02 -5.32 8.81
CA VAL A 486 38.35 -5.55 9.42
C VAL A 486 38.38 -5.39 10.94
N ASN A 487 37.61 -4.44 11.48
CA ASN A 487 37.76 -3.99 12.88
C ASN A 487 36.66 -4.56 13.80
N GLY A 488 35.65 -5.23 13.23
CA GLY A 488 34.55 -5.82 13.97
C GLY A 488 33.48 -4.82 14.39
N ILE A 489 32.74 -5.18 15.43
CA ILE A 489 31.53 -4.47 15.87
C ILE A 489 31.90 -3.20 16.65
N GLY A 490 31.40 -2.05 16.17
CA GLY A 490 31.47 -0.73 16.78
C GLY A 490 30.08 -0.07 16.87
N GLN A 491 30.02 1.14 17.43
CA GLN A 491 28.82 1.95 17.51
C GLN A 491 28.91 3.14 16.56
N TYR A 492 27.90 3.34 15.71
CA TYR A 492 27.82 4.44 14.78
C TYR A 492 27.43 5.73 15.50
N MET A 493 28.18 6.81 15.25
CA MET A 493 28.05 8.09 15.93
C MET A 493 27.77 9.26 14.96
N GLY A 494 27.34 8.96 13.74
CA GLY A 494 27.00 9.97 12.71
C GLY A 494 28.10 10.18 11.66
N ILE A 495 27.92 11.22 10.83
CA ILE A 495 28.92 11.67 9.86
C ILE A 495 29.63 12.90 10.44
N LYS A 496 30.96 12.95 10.29
CA LYS A 496 31.75 14.12 10.70
C LYS A 496 32.63 14.60 9.55
N THR A 497 32.53 15.88 9.24
CA THR A 497 33.43 16.53 8.28
C THR A 497 34.76 16.83 8.98
N LEU A 498 35.86 16.25 8.48
CA LEU A 498 37.21 16.47 8.98
C LEU A 498 38.07 17.12 7.91
N GLU A 499 38.97 18.00 8.35
CA GLU A 499 39.97 18.62 7.48
C GLU A 499 41.28 17.84 7.55
N VAL A 500 41.70 17.24 6.43
CA VAL A 500 42.93 16.46 6.34
C VAL A 500 43.77 17.02 5.20
N ARG A 501 44.98 17.52 5.52
CA ARG A 501 45.91 18.14 4.55
C ARG A 501 45.28 19.32 3.77
N GLY A 502 44.50 20.16 4.45
CA GLY A 502 43.87 21.37 3.88
C GLY A 502 42.63 21.11 3.02
N VAL A 503 42.06 19.91 3.08
CA VAL A 503 40.91 19.48 2.29
C VAL A 503 39.84 18.92 3.24
N LYS A 504 38.58 19.35 3.08
CA LYS A 504 37.47 18.88 3.90
C LYS A 504 36.82 17.65 3.27
N LYS A 505 36.60 16.63 4.08
CA LYS A 505 35.96 15.37 3.68
C LYS A 505 35.04 14.85 4.76
N ASP A 506 34.00 14.14 4.35
CA ASP A 506 33.09 13.46 5.27
C ASP A 506 33.62 12.08 5.65
N TYR A 507 33.55 11.77 6.95
CA TYR A 507 33.94 10.49 7.53
C TYR A 507 32.78 9.92 8.35
N LEU A 508 32.54 8.61 8.21
CA LEU A 508 31.73 7.84 9.15
C LEU A 508 32.47 7.78 10.49
N TYR A 509 31.81 8.23 11.54
CA TYR A 509 32.33 8.24 12.89
C TYR A 509 31.85 7.01 13.65
N ILE A 510 32.76 6.12 14.04
CA ILE A 510 32.45 4.86 14.75
C ILE A 510 33.25 4.77 16.04
N ALA A 511 32.56 4.54 17.16
CA ALA A 511 33.15 4.31 18.47
C ALA A 511 33.34 2.80 18.74
N TYR A 512 34.50 2.45 19.30
CA TYR A 512 34.90 1.10 19.70
C TYR A 512 35.12 1.01 21.21
N LYS A 513 35.41 -0.19 21.70
CA LYS A 513 35.56 -0.45 23.13
C LYS A 513 36.75 0.33 23.69
N GLY A 514 36.52 1.07 24.78
CA GLY A 514 37.55 1.88 25.45
C GLY A 514 37.58 3.36 25.03
N ASN A 515 36.50 3.87 24.40
CA ASN A 515 36.43 5.19 23.77
C ASN A 515 37.41 5.38 22.59
N ASP A 516 37.92 4.28 22.04
CA ASP A 516 38.66 4.30 20.79
C ASP A 516 37.73 4.71 19.64
N THR A 517 38.20 5.57 18.74
CA THR A 517 37.38 6.10 17.64
C THR A 517 38.02 5.79 16.30
N LEU A 518 37.18 5.44 15.33
CA LEU A 518 37.58 5.17 13.96
C LEU A 518 36.80 6.08 13.01
N TYR A 519 37.52 6.80 12.16
CA TYR A 519 36.97 7.62 11.11
C TYR A 519 37.20 6.93 9.77
N ILE A 520 36.11 6.53 9.12
CA ILE A 520 36.15 5.86 7.82
C ILE A 520 35.68 6.84 6.75
N PRO A 521 36.45 7.12 5.69
CA PRO A 521 35.96 7.93 4.58
C PRO A 521 34.63 7.39 4.07
N VAL A 522 33.63 8.25 3.84
CA VAL A 522 32.29 7.78 3.41
C VAL A 522 32.33 7.00 2.10
N GLU A 523 33.34 7.26 1.26
CA GLU A 523 33.63 6.51 0.02
C GLU A 523 33.82 4.99 0.27
N ASN A 524 34.29 4.63 1.47
CA ASN A 524 34.52 3.25 1.90
C ASN A 524 33.35 2.68 2.73
N PHE A 525 32.14 3.24 2.62
CA PHE A 525 30.96 2.76 3.35
C PHE A 525 30.68 1.26 3.11
N LYS A 526 31.08 0.70 1.95
CA LYS A 526 30.93 -0.74 1.64
C LYS A 526 31.60 -1.67 2.67
N LEU A 527 32.53 -1.15 3.48
CA LEU A 527 33.21 -1.88 4.55
C LEU A 527 32.41 -1.91 5.86
N VAL A 528 31.32 -1.14 5.95
CA VAL A 528 30.48 -0.98 7.14
C VAL A 528 29.09 -1.53 6.85
N ARG A 529 28.59 -2.41 7.72
CA ARG A 529 27.22 -2.98 7.64
C ARG A 529 26.49 -2.75 8.95
N LYS A 530 25.18 -2.57 8.92
CA LYS A 530 24.38 -2.47 10.14
C LYS A 530 24.41 -3.81 10.88
N TYR A 531 24.59 -3.76 12.20
CA TYR A 531 24.52 -4.94 13.04
C TYR A 531 23.06 -5.18 13.46
N ALA A 532 22.48 -6.27 12.98
CA ALA A 532 21.16 -6.74 13.40
C ALA A 532 21.33 -7.98 14.29
N SER A 533 20.74 -7.94 15.50
CA SER A 533 20.81 -9.00 16.51
C SER A 533 19.46 -9.26 17.14
N ARG A 534 19.32 -10.46 17.71
CA ARG A 534 18.16 -10.89 18.48
C ARG A 534 18.03 -10.09 19.79
N ASP A 535 16.78 -9.82 20.20
CA ASP A 535 16.36 -9.35 21.53
C ASP A 535 16.98 -8.02 22.03
N GLY A 536 17.43 -7.13 21.13
CA GLY A 536 18.07 -5.87 21.55
C GLY A 536 19.32 -6.06 22.41
N LYS A 537 19.89 -7.29 22.39
CA LYS A 537 21.04 -7.64 23.18
C LYS A 537 22.24 -6.85 22.68
N VAL A 538 22.82 -6.05 23.56
CA VAL A 538 23.99 -5.23 23.26
C VAL A 538 25.14 -6.17 22.84
N PRO A 539 25.67 -6.04 21.62
CA PRO A 539 26.77 -6.87 21.17
C PRO A 539 28.05 -6.55 21.93
N LYS A 540 28.99 -7.51 21.92
CA LYS A 540 30.34 -7.23 22.39
C LYS A 540 31.03 -6.29 21.40
N ILE A 541 31.22 -5.03 21.82
CA ILE A 541 32.02 -4.06 21.07
C ILE A 541 33.48 -4.53 21.07
N HIS A 542 34.09 -4.56 19.88
CA HIS A 542 35.47 -4.99 19.70
C HIS A 542 36.44 -3.84 20.02
N SER A 543 37.70 -4.16 20.26
CA SER A 543 38.78 -3.16 20.38
C SER A 543 39.50 -3.01 19.05
N LEU A 544 39.94 -1.80 18.72
CA LEU A 544 40.70 -1.55 17.48
C LEU A 544 42.00 -2.37 17.47
N ASN A 545 42.39 -2.87 16.30
CA ASN A 545 43.60 -3.68 16.06
C ASN A 545 43.67 -5.02 16.81
N SER A 546 42.56 -5.53 17.36
CA SER A 546 42.52 -6.86 17.99
C SER A 546 42.41 -8.00 16.96
N THR A 547 43.16 -9.10 17.19
CA THR A 547 43.04 -10.34 16.39
C THR A 547 41.76 -11.15 16.72
N GLU A 548 40.99 -10.73 17.72
CA GLU A 548 39.77 -11.40 18.16
C GLU A 548 38.69 -11.44 17.06
N TRP A 549 38.55 -10.34 16.29
CA TRP A 549 37.59 -10.27 15.19
C TRP A 549 37.95 -11.22 14.05
N GLN A 550 39.22 -11.24 13.63
CA GLN A 550 39.70 -12.13 12.57
C GLN A 550 39.49 -13.61 12.93
N LYS A 551 39.75 -14.00 14.18
CA LYS A 551 39.49 -15.36 14.68
C LYS A 551 37.99 -15.70 14.66
N THR A 552 37.14 -14.74 15.01
CA THR A 552 35.68 -14.90 14.98
C THR A 552 35.18 -15.07 13.56
N LYS A 553 35.64 -14.22 12.63
CA LYS A 553 35.31 -14.30 11.20
C LYS A 553 35.74 -15.63 10.58
N GLN A 554 36.96 -16.10 10.87
CA GLN A 554 37.44 -17.39 10.36
C GLN A 554 36.62 -18.58 10.90
N ARG A 555 36.26 -18.55 12.19
CA ARG A 555 35.44 -19.60 12.79
C ARG A 555 34.06 -19.68 12.13
N VAL A 556 33.45 -18.53 11.85
CA VAL A 556 32.16 -18.45 11.15
C VAL A 556 32.31 -18.96 9.71
N ARG A 557 33.35 -18.53 8.97
CA ARG A 557 33.59 -18.97 7.58
C ARG A 557 33.69 -20.49 7.45
N ASN A 558 34.51 -21.14 8.30
CA ASN A 558 34.65 -22.60 8.28
C ASN A 558 33.30 -23.34 8.47
N LYS A 559 32.40 -22.80 9.31
CA LYS A 559 31.07 -23.38 9.54
C LYS A 559 30.07 -23.09 8.44
N VAL A 560 30.22 -21.93 7.80
CA VAL A 560 29.44 -21.52 6.63
C VAL A 560 29.80 -22.38 5.41
N ASP A 561 31.07 -22.75 5.25
CA ASP A 561 31.52 -23.64 4.17
C ASP A 561 30.79 -24.99 4.20
N ASP A 562 30.66 -25.62 5.38
CA ASP A 562 29.90 -26.87 5.57
C ASP A 562 28.41 -26.72 5.22
N LEU A 563 27.87 -25.51 5.36
CA LEU A 563 26.47 -25.20 5.03
C LEU A 563 26.31 -25.00 3.53
N ALA A 564 27.23 -24.26 2.90
CA ALA A 564 27.28 -24.08 1.45
C ALA A 564 27.37 -25.44 0.74
N ASP A 565 28.20 -26.38 1.22
CA ASP A 565 28.30 -27.73 0.64
C ASP A 565 26.96 -28.47 0.64
N ARG A 566 26.26 -28.46 1.77
CA ARG A 566 24.94 -29.11 1.89
C ARG A 566 23.89 -28.45 0.98
N LEU A 567 23.91 -27.13 0.84
CA LEU A 567 22.99 -26.41 -0.04
C LEU A 567 23.28 -26.71 -1.52
N ILE A 568 24.55 -26.71 -1.92
CA ILE A 568 25.01 -27.03 -3.27
C ILE A 568 24.69 -28.48 -3.61
N GLU A 569 24.86 -29.42 -2.67
CA GLU A 569 24.52 -30.84 -2.89
C GLU A 569 23.03 -31.03 -3.18
N ILE A 570 22.15 -30.40 -2.38
CA ILE A 570 20.69 -30.41 -2.59
C ILE A 570 20.33 -29.83 -3.97
N TYR A 571 21.02 -28.78 -4.40
CA TYR A 571 20.75 -28.11 -5.68
C TYR A 571 21.33 -28.85 -6.90
N SER A 572 22.55 -29.38 -6.78
CA SER A 572 23.21 -30.19 -7.82
C SER A 572 22.40 -31.45 -8.15
N GLN A 573 21.81 -32.08 -7.13
CA GLN A 573 20.88 -33.19 -7.33
C GLN A 573 19.63 -32.80 -8.12
N ARG A 574 19.17 -31.55 -8.00
CA ARG A 574 18.00 -31.03 -8.74
C ARG A 574 18.32 -30.68 -10.18
N MET A 575 19.40 -29.95 -10.44
CA MET A 575 19.78 -29.56 -11.81
C MET A 575 20.14 -30.76 -12.69
N LYS A 576 20.56 -31.87 -12.08
CA LYS A 576 20.87 -33.12 -12.81
C LYS A 576 19.63 -33.95 -13.13
N GLN A 577 18.47 -33.68 -12.54
CA GLN A 577 17.23 -34.41 -12.83
C GLN A 577 16.46 -33.74 -13.98
N PRO A 578 16.12 -34.47 -15.05
CA PRO A 578 15.29 -33.93 -16.12
C PRO A 578 13.88 -33.65 -15.60
N GLY A 579 13.39 -32.42 -15.76
CA GLY A 579 12.01 -32.03 -15.49
C GLY A 579 11.12 -32.19 -16.72
N PHE A 580 9.86 -31.77 -16.60
CA PHE A 580 8.92 -31.71 -17.72
C PHE A 580 8.74 -30.26 -18.16
N ALA A 581 9.15 -29.94 -19.40
CA ALA A 581 8.92 -28.62 -19.99
C ALA A 581 7.48 -28.53 -20.51
N PHE A 582 6.66 -27.67 -19.91
CA PHE A 582 5.30 -27.43 -20.35
C PHE A 582 5.26 -26.69 -21.71
N PRO A 583 4.25 -26.93 -22.56
CA PRO A 583 4.12 -26.23 -23.84
C PRO A 583 3.79 -24.75 -23.64
N LYS A 584 4.06 -23.94 -24.68
CA LYS A 584 3.63 -22.53 -24.74
C LYS A 584 2.10 -22.42 -24.69
N ASP A 585 1.62 -21.26 -24.26
CA ASP A 585 0.18 -20.98 -24.12
C ASP A 585 -0.55 -21.11 -25.48
N ASP A 586 -1.71 -21.75 -25.46
CA ASP A 586 -2.59 -21.92 -26.61
C ASP A 586 -3.82 -20.99 -26.53
N ALA A 587 -4.71 -21.06 -27.51
CA ALA A 587 -5.93 -20.24 -27.54
C ALA A 587 -6.86 -20.51 -26.34
N MET A 588 -6.87 -21.74 -25.81
CA MET A 588 -7.71 -22.11 -24.67
C MET A 588 -7.16 -21.49 -23.37
N GLN A 589 -5.84 -21.45 -23.19
CA GLN A 589 -5.19 -20.75 -22.09
C GLN A 589 -5.51 -19.25 -22.10
N ILE A 590 -5.45 -18.60 -23.28
CA ILE A 590 -5.79 -17.17 -23.41
C ILE A 590 -7.26 -16.95 -23.04
N GLN A 591 -8.17 -17.76 -23.57
CA GLN A 591 -9.60 -17.68 -23.25
C GLN A 591 -9.87 -17.89 -21.75
N PHE A 592 -9.20 -18.84 -21.10
CA PHE A 592 -9.32 -19.03 -19.64
C PHE A 592 -8.92 -17.78 -18.86
N GLU A 593 -7.87 -17.08 -19.31
CA GLU A 593 -7.38 -15.86 -18.69
C GLU A 593 -8.28 -14.65 -18.92
N GLU A 594 -8.89 -14.54 -20.09
CA GLU A 594 -9.85 -13.48 -20.45
C GLU A 594 -11.21 -13.65 -19.77
N CYS A 595 -11.63 -14.89 -19.51
CA CYS A 595 -12.84 -15.19 -18.72
C CYS A 595 -12.75 -14.74 -17.25
N PHE A 596 -11.59 -14.25 -16.79
CA PHE A 596 -11.47 -13.67 -15.46
C PHE A 596 -12.10 -12.27 -15.44
N GLY A 597 -13.23 -12.12 -14.75
CA GLY A 597 -14.00 -10.86 -14.69
C GLY A 597 -13.34 -9.68 -13.95
N TYR A 598 -12.02 -9.72 -13.71
CA TYR A 598 -11.25 -8.66 -13.07
C TYR A 598 -9.93 -8.45 -13.80
N GLU A 599 -9.43 -7.22 -13.86
CA GLU A 599 -8.09 -6.97 -14.40
C GLU A 599 -7.00 -7.39 -13.38
N LEU A 600 -5.95 -8.06 -13.86
CA LEU A 600 -4.79 -8.39 -13.04
C LEU A 600 -3.98 -7.13 -12.68
N THR A 601 -3.49 -7.07 -11.44
CA THR A 601 -2.53 -6.04 -11.01
C THR A 601 -1.18 -6.20 -11.75
N PRO A 602 -0.34 -5.15 -11.82
CA PRO A 602 1.00 -5.25 -12.43
C PRO A 602 1.82 -6.41 -11.87
N ASP A 603 1.86 -6.55 -10.53
CA ASP A 603 2.60 -7.62 -9.86
C ASP A 603 2.01 -9.02 -10.14
N GLN A 604 0.68 -9.14 -10.27
CA GLN A 604 0.05 -10.41 -10.67
C GLN A 604 0.45 -10.79 -12.10
N LYS A 605 0.47 -9.82 -13.03
CA LYS A 605 0.90 -10.05 -14.42
C LYS A 605 2.36 -10.52 -14.47
N GLU A 606 3.23 -9.89 -13.68
CA GLU A 606 4.64 -10.30 -13.56
C GLU A 606 4.78 -11.70 -12.96
N ALA A 607 4.12 -11.98 -11.83
CA ALA A 607 4.16 -13.30 -11.18
C ALA A 607 3.68 -14.43 -12.11
N VAL A 608 2.59 -14.21 -12.86
CA VAL A 608 2.09 -15.18 -13.87
C VAL A 608 3.15 -15.43 -14.94
N LYS A 609 3.78 -14.37 -15.45
CA LYS A 609 4.82 -14.48 -16.48
C LYS A 609 6.03 -15.27 -15.98
N GLU A 610 6.50 -14.99 -14.77
CA GLU A 610 7.63 -15.70 -14.15
C GLU A 610 7.34 -17.18 -13.90
N ILE A 611 6.17 -17.51 -13.34
CA ILE A 611 5.76 -18.89 -13.07
C ILE A 611 5.67 -19.69 -14.38
N LYS A 612 5.05 -19.13 -15.42
CA LYS A 612 4.94 -19.79 -16.72
C LYS A 612 6.30 -19.99 -17.38
N ALA A 613 7.18 -18.98 -17.31
CA ALA A 613 8.53 -19.09 -17.86
C ALA A 613 9.33 -20.22 -17.19
N ASP A 614 9.19 -20.41 -15.87
CA ASP A 614 9.83 -21.52 -15.17
C ASP A 614 9.22 -22.88 -15.56
N MET A 615 7.89 -22.98 -15.69
CA MET A 615 7.21 -24.21 -16.13
C MET A 615 7.61 -24.63 -17.56
N GLU A 616 7.99 -23.69 -18.42
CA GLU A 616 8.44 -23.98 -19.79
C GLU A 616 9.90 -24.48 -19.84
N MET A 617 10.64 -24.45 -18.72
CA MET A 617 12.02 -24.93 -18.68
C MET A 617 12.10 -26.46 -18.53
N PRO A 618 13.17 -27.11 -19.04
CA PRO A 618 13.37 -28.56 -18.89
C PRO A 618 13.81 -29.00 -17.48
N ARG A 619 13.69 -28.13 -16.47
CA ARG A 619 14.08 -28.38 -15.08
C ARG A 619 12.85 -28.19 -14.18
N PRO A 620 12.67 -28.98 -13.11
CA PRO A 620 11.51 -28.82 -12.23
C PRO A 620 11.46 -27.43 -11.59
N MET A 621 10.31 -26.76 -11.70
CA MET A 621 10.05 -25.47 -11.05
C MET A 621 9.95 -25.66 -9.53
N ASP A 622 10.54 -24.73 -8.77
CA ASP A 622 10.30 -24.61 -7.34
C ASP A 622 10.18 -23.15 -6.91
N ARG A 623 8.95 -22.63 -6.94
CA ARG A 623 8.68 -21.20 -6.77
C ARG A 623 7.81 -20.93 -5.55
N LEU A 624 8.10 -19.81 -4.87
CA LEU A 624 7.29 -19.26 -3.80
C LEU A 624 6.52 -18.05 -4.34
N LEU A 625 5.19 -18.11 -4.31
CA LEU A 625 4.33 -16.97 -4.56
C LEU A 625 3.94 -16.33 -3.22
N CYS A 626 4.44 -15.12 -2.99
CA CYS A 626 4.19 -14.34 -1.81
C CYS A 626 3.24 -13.18 -2.14
N GLY A 627 2.21 -12.98 -1.34
CA GLY A 627 1.34 -11.82 -1.44
C GLY A 627 0.33 -11.83 -0.32
N ASP A 628 -0.24 -10.68 0.05
CA ASP A 628 -1.15 -10.64 1.19
C ASP A 628 -2.46 -11.44 0.94
N VAL A 629 -3.20 -11.75 1.98
CA VAL A 629 -4.45 -12.52 1.91
C VAL A 629 -5.46 -11.80 1.01
N GLY A 630 -5.99 -12.44 -0.03
CA GLY A 630 -6.94 -11.77 -0.94
C GLY A 630 -6.29 -10.97 -2.08
N PHE A 631 -4.97 -10.98 -2.22
CA PHE A 631 -4.26 -10.38 -3.37
C PHE A 631 -4.29 -11.25 -4.64
N GLY A 632 -5.28 -12.14 -4.78
CA GLY A 632 -5.41 -12.96 -5.98
C GLY A 632 -4.33 -14.05 -6.18
N LYS A 633 -3.60 -14.46 -5.12
CA LYS A 633 -2.65 -15.60 -5.18
C LYS A 633 -3.27 -16.86 -5.80
N THR A 634 -4.53 -17.13 -5.44
CA THR A 634 -5.29 -18.26 -5.99
C THR A 634 -5.41 -18.16 -7.49
N GLU A 635 -5.78 -17.00 -8.05
CA GLU A 635 -5.93 -16.82 -9.51
C GLU A 635 -4.61 -17.07 -10.25
N VAL A 636 -3.48 -16.58 -9.72
CA VAL A 636 -2.15 -16.87 -10.28
C VAL A 636 -1.86 -18.37 -10.27
N ALA A 637 -2.20 -19.06 -9.18
CA ALA A 637 -2.04 -20.52 -9.09
C ALA A 637 -2.96 -21.28 -10.04
N LEU A 638 -4.20 -20.82 -10.25
CA LEU A 638 -5.16 -21.46 -11.16
C LEU A 638 -4.71 -21.38 -12.61
N ARG A 639 -4.08 -20.28 -13.03
CA ARG A 639 -3.48 -20.16 -14.37
C ARG A 639 -2.34 -21.16 -14.58
N ALA A 640 -1.50 -21.39 -13.57
CA ALA A 640 -0.48 -22.43 -13.60
C ALA A 640 -1.09 -23.84 -13.62
N CYS A 641 -2.14 -24.08 -12.83
CA CYS A 641 -2.88 -25.35 -12.84
C CYS A 641 -3.46 -25.64 -14.23
N PHE A 642 -4.07 -24.65 -14.87
CA PHE A 642 -4.67 -24.83 -16.19
C PHE A 642 -3.63 -25.15 -17.26
N LYS A 643 -2.49 -24.44 -17.27
CA LYS A 643 -1.36 -24.75 -18.15
C LYS A 643 -0.84 -26.19 -17.97
N ALA A 644 -0.78 -26.66 -16.72
CA ALA A 644 -0.36 -28.03 -16.45
C ALA A 644 -1.34 -29.07 -16.99
N ILE A 645 -2.65 -28.81 -16.86
CA ILE A 645 -3.73 -29.68 -17.37
C ILE A 645 -3.72 -29.71 -18.90
N LEU A 646 -3.55 -28.57 -19.57
CA LEU A 646 -3.39 -28.50 -21.03
C LEU A 646 -2.13 -29.23 -21.52
N GLY A 647 -1.07 -29.26 -20.70
CA GLY A 647 0.12 -30.08 -20.92
C GLY A 647 -0.09 -31.59 -20.75
N GLY A 648 -1.33 -32.04 -20.47
CA GLY A 648 -1.69 -33.44 -20.26
C GLY A 648 -1.26 -34.01 -18.90
N LYS A 649 -0.96 -33.13 -17.93
CA LYS A 649 -0.52 -33.53 -16.59
C LYS A 649 -1.62 -33.33 -15.55
N GLN A 650 -1.65 -34.20 -14.55
CA GLN A 650 -2.50 -34.05 -13.37
C GLN A 650 -1.91 -33.03 -12.39
N VAL A 651 -2.78 -32.37 -11.64
CA VAL A 651 -2.43 -31.34 -10.66
C VAL A 651 -2.94 -31.73 -9.27
N ALA A 652 -2.10 -31.53 -8.25
CA ALA A 652 -2.49 -31.69 -6.86
C ALA A 652 -2.48 -30.33 -6.14
N PHE A 653 -3.59 -29.98 -5.49
CA PHE A 653 -3.72 -28.75 -4.71
C PHE A 653 -3.88 -29.08 -3.23
N LEU A 654 -2.82 -28.81 -2.44
CA LEU A 654 -2.70 -29.21 -1.05
C LEU A 654 -3.02 -28.04 -0.10
N CYS A 655 -4.03 -28.24 0.75
CA CYS A 655 -4.49 -27.28 1.74
C CYS A 655 -4.24 -27.78 3.18
N PRO A 656 -4.01 -26.89 4.17
CA PRO A 656 -3.74 -27.28 5.55
C PRO A 656 -4.99 -27.73 6.31
N THR A 657 -6.16 -27.17 5.98
CA THR A 657 -7.44 -27.43 6.65
C THR A 657 -8.51 -27.91 5.68
N THR A 658 -9.50 -28.63 6.21
CA THR A 658 -10.69 -29.10 5.50
C THR A 658 -11.50 -27.93 4.93
N ILE A 659 -11.71 -26.88 5.73
CA ILE A 659 -12.41 -25.65 5.32
C ILE A 659 -11.74 -25.01 4.11
N LEU A 660 -10.42 -24.80 4.15
CA LEU A 660 -9.69 -24.19 3.04
C LEU A 660 -9.72 -25.09 1.78
N SER A 661 -9.64 -26.42 1.95
CA SER A 661 -9.80 -27.34 0.82
C SER A 661 -11.19 -27.26 0.18
N SER A 662 -12.25 -27.09 0.97
CA SER A 662 -13.61 -26.93 0.47
C SER A 662 -13.81 -25.56 -0.20
N GLN A 663 -13.24 -24.48 0.35
CA GLN A 663 -13.30 -23.14 -0.22
C GLN A 663 -12.62 -23.09 -1.60
N HIS A 664 -11.39 -23.63 -1.69
CA HIS A 664 -10.68 -23.74 -2.96
C HIS A 664 -11.44 -24.60 -3.96
N TYR A 665 -12.00 -25.73 -3.53
CA TYR A 665 -12.81 -26.58 -4.40
C TYR A 665 -14.01 -25.85 -5.01
N HIS A 666 -14.81 -25.12 -4.21
CA HIS A 666 -15.95 -24.35 -4.76
C HIS A 666 -15.50 -23.24 -5.72
N THR A 667 -14.41 -22.54 -5.37
CA THR A 667 -13.83 -21.50 -6.22
C THR A 667 -13.37 -22.07 -7.56
N MET A 668 -12.69 -23.21 -7.52
CA MET A 668 -12.19 -23.90 -8.71
C MET A 668 -13.34 -24.45 -9.56
N VAL A 669 -14.33 -25.13 -8.98
CA VAL A 669 -15.50 -25.62 -9.73
C VAL A 669 -16.20 -24.49 -10.47
N THR A 670 -16.38 -23.33 -9.84
CA THR A 670 -16.98 -22.15 -10.48
C THR A 670 -16.06 -21.59 -11.57
N ARG A 671 -14.74 -21.51 -11.32
CA ARG A 671 -13.77 -20.94 -12.25
C ARG A 671 -13.56 -21.79 -13.51
N PHE A 672 -13.65 -23.12 -13.39
CA PHE A 672 -13.45 -24.08 -14.47
C PHE A 672 -14.76 -24.55 -15.13
N GLU A 673 -15.91 -23.98 -14.78
CA GLU A 673 -17.24 -24.42 -15.25
C GLU A 673 -17.36 -24.49 -16.79
N ASN A 674 -16.72 -23.56 -17.49
CA ASN A 674 -16.74 -23.47 -18.95
C ASN A 674 -15.66 -24.31 -19.66
N PHE A 675 -14.88 -25.11 -18.92
CA PHE A 675 -13.73 -25.85 -19.45
C PHE A 675 -13.88 -27.35 -19.16
N PRO A 676 -13.37 -28.23 -20.05
CA PRO A 676 -13.48 -29.68 -19.89
C PRO A 676 -12.45 -30.21 -18.87
N VAL A 677 -12.55 -29.76 -17.62
CA VAL A 677 -11.63 -30.09 -16.51
C VAL A 677 -12.39 -30.79 -15.40
N THR A 678 -11.92 -31.98 -15.01
CA THR A 678 -12.55 -32.75 -13.93
C THR A 678 -11.83 -32.51 -12.60
N ILE A 679 -12.57 -31.95 -11.63
CA ILE A 679 -12.04 -31.56 -10.31
C ILE A 679 -12.64 -32.45 -9.23
N ALA A 680 -11.82 -32.94 -8.30
CA ALA A 680 -12.26 -33.76 -7.17
C ALA A 680 -11.76 -33.22 -5.82
N LEU A 681 -12.58 -33.40 -4.77
CA LEU A 681 -12.26 -33.01 -3.40
C LEU A 681 -11.97 -34.25 -2.52
N LEU A 682 -10.76 -34.30 -1.95
CA LEU A 682 -10.34 -35.34 -1.01
C LEU A 682 -9.97 -34.74 0.35
N ASN A 683 -10.94 -34.74 1.26
CA ASN A 683 -10.77 -34.28 2.64
C ASN A 683 -11.47 -35.23 3.62
N ARG A 684 -11.73 -34.76 4.84
CA ARG A 684 -12.34 -35.60 5.89
C ARG A 684 -13.84 -35.82 5.69
N PHE A 685 -14.53 -34.91 4.99
CA PHE A 685 -15.97 -34.99 4.74
C PHE A 685 -16.31 -35.87 3.53
N THR A 686 -15.33 -36.27 2.74
CA THR A 686 -15.51 -37.20 1.63
C THR A 686 -15.91 -38.58 2.16
N THR A 687 -17.09 -39.06 1.77
CA THR A 687 -17.59 -40.37 2.24
C THR A 687 -16.69 -41.52 1.77
N THR A 688 -16.72 -42.65 2.48
CA THR A 688 -15.92 -43.85 2.10
C THR A 688 -16.22 -44.36 0.70
N LYS A 689 -17.48 -44.24 0.23
CA LYS A 689 -17.88 -44.59 -1.13
C LYS A 689 -17.24 -43.65 -2.16
N GLN A 690 -17.39 -42.33 -1.98
CA GLN A 690 -16.79 -41.32 -2.87
C GLN A 690 -15.26 -41.42 -2.89
N ARG A 691 -14.63 -41.66 -1.73
CA ARG A 691 -13.18 -41.81 -1.63
C ARG A 691 -12.66 -42.97 -2.47
N LYS A 692 -13.31 -44.14 -2.44
CA LYS A 692 -12.89 -45.29 -3.27
C LYS A 692 -13.00 -44.96 -4.77
N GLN A 693 -14.07 -44.26 -5.16
CA GLN A 693 -14.27 -43.83 -6.54
C GLN A 693 -13.18 -42.85 -7.00
N ILE A 694 -12.93 -41.79 -6.22
CA ILE A 694 -11.90 -40.78 -6.50
C ILE A 694 -10.52 -41.41 -6.66
N LEU A 695 -10.14 -42.36 -5.79
CA LEU A 695 -8.85 -43.04 -5.90
C LEU A 695 -8.71 -43.91 -7.16
N SER A 696 -9.81 -44.54 -7.62
CA SER A 696 -9.81 -45.29 -8.88
C SER A 696 -9.69 -44.35 -10.08
N ASP A 697 -10.52 -43.31 -10.11
CA ASP A 697 -10.56 -42.34 -11.22
C ASP A 697 -9.24 -41.55 -11.33
N LEU A 698 -8.59 -41.24 -10.20
CA LEU A 698 -7.28 -40.59 -10.17
C LEU A 698 -6.19 -41.47 -10.80
N LYS A 699 -6.21 -42.77 -10.50
CA LYS A 699 -5.25 -43.75 -11.02
C LYS A 699 -5.46 -44.01 -12.51
N GLU A 700 -6.70 -43.95 -12.99
CA GLU A 700 -7.05 -44.07 -14.41
C GLU A 700 -6.73 -42.80 -15.21
N GLY A 701 -6.56 -41.66 -14.52
CA GLY A 701 -6.30 -40.35 -15.11
C GLY A 701 -7.57 -39.65 -15.60
N LYS A 702 -8.73 -39.94 -15.01
CA LYS A 702 -10.00 -39.25 -15.28
C LYS A 702 -10.15 -37.94 -14.50
N ILE A 703 -9.33 -37.75 -13.47
CA ILE A 703 -9.32 -36.54 -12.63
C ILE A 703 -8.08 -35.72 -13.00
N ASP A 704 -8.30 -34.48 -13.43
CA ASP A 704 -7.24 -33.56 -13.84
C ASP A 704 -6.68 -32.80 -12.64
N LEU A 705 -7.57 -32.35 -11.73
CA LEU A 705 -7.22 -31.57 -10.54
C LEU A 705 -7.77 -32.21 -9.26
N LEU A 706 -6.87 -32.57 -8.34
CA LEU A 706 -7.23 -33.08 -7.02
C LEU A 706 -6.97 -32.04 -5.93
N VAL A 707 -8.03 -31.56 -5.30
CA VAL A 707 -7.97 -30.61 -4.17
C VAL A 707 -8.15 -31.36 -2.87
N GLY A 708 -7.34 -31.07 -1.85
CA GLY A 708 -7.47 -31.81 -0.60
C GLY A 708 -6.49 -31.43 0.48
N THR A 709 -6.63 -32.12 1.61
CA THR A 709 -5.74 -31.90 2.76
C THR A 709 -4.52 -32.82 2.71
N HIS A 710 -3.76 -32.89 3.81
CA HIS A 710 -2.69 -33.88 4.01
C HIS A 710 -3.07 -35.34 3.64
N ARG A 711 -4.36 -35.64 3.54
CA ARG A 711 -4.88 -36.90 3.01
C ARG A 711 -4.35 -37.24 1.61
N ILE A 712 -4.09 -36.26 0.74
CA ILE A 712 -3.47 -36.46 -0.59
C ILE A 712 -2.08 -37.10 -0.45
N LEU A 713 -1.33 -36.77 0.61
CA LEU A 713 0.00 -37.31 0.87
C LEU A 713 -0.02 -38.72 1.47
N SER A 714 -1.12 -39.47 1.37
CA SER A 714 -1.16 -40.85 1.87
C SER A 714 -0.60 -41.83 0.84
N ASN A 715 -0.13 -43.01 1.27
CA ASN A 715 0.50 -43.99 0.36
C ASN A 715 -0.50 -44.64 -0.62
N ASP A 716 -1.79 -44.61 -0.33
CA ASP A 716 -2.86 -45.16 -1.16
C ASP A 716 -3.33 -44.21 -2.28
N VAL A 717 -2.79 -42.99 -2.34
CA VAL A 717 -3.08 -42.01 -3.40
C VAL A 717 -2.00 -42.15 -4.46
N VAL A 718 -2.39 -42.63 -5.64
CA VAL A 718 -1.47 -42.86 -6.78
C VAL A 718 -2.00 -42.08 -7.97
N PHE A 719 -1.20 -41.11 -8.44
CA PHE A 719 -1.45 -40.37 -9.67
C PHE A 719 -0.96 -41.17 -10.88
N LYS A 720 -1.62 -40.99 -12.02
CA LYS A 720 -1.16 -41.53 -13.31
C LYS A 720 0.05 -40.75 -13.83
N ASP A 721 -0.05 -39.42 -13.82
CA ASP A 721 1.00 -38.52 -14.31
C ASP A 721 0.88 -37.14 -13.66
N LEU A 722 1.47 -36.98 -12.47
CA LEU A 722 1.45 -35.73 -11.71
C LEU A 722 2.52 -34.77 -12.25
N GLY A 723 2.11 -33.59 -12.73
CA GLY A 723 3.03 -32.58 -13.26
C GLY A 723 3.23 -31.36 -12.36
N LEU A 724 2.22 -30.98 -11.56
CA LEU A 724 2.27 -29.79 -10.72
C LEU A 724 1.69 -30.07 -9.33
N LEU A 725 2.42 -29.62 -8.30
CA LEU A 725 1.94 -29.60 -6.91
C LEU A 725 1.85 -28.16 -6.41
N CYS A 726 0.63 -27.70 -6.18
CA CYS A 726 0.35 -26.43 -5.52
C CYS A 726 0.18 -26.66 -4.01
N ILE A 727 0.89 -25.88 -3.19
CA ILE A 727 0.84 -25.98 -1.73
C ILE A 727 0.43 -24.62 -1.16
N ASP A 728 -0.70 -24.56 -0.48
CA ASP A 728 -1.15 -23.34 0.19
C ASP A 728 -0.79 -23.37 1.68
N GLU A 729 -0.18 -22.28 2.18
CA GLU A 729 0.24 -22.11 3.58
C GLU A 729 1.11 -23.25 4.14
N GLU A 730 2.23 -23.55 3.46
CA GLU A 730 3.19 -24.63 3.78
C GLU A 730 3.60 -24.66 5.28
N GLN A 731 3.63 -23.51 5.96
CA GLN A 731 4.02 -23.40 7.36
C GLN A 731 3.15 -24.24 8.31
N ARG A 732 1.87 -24.48 7.96
CA ARG A 732 0.91 -25.18 8.84
C ARG A 732 0.99 -26.71 8.75
N PHE A 733 1.81 -27.27 7.86
CA PHE A 733 2.00 -28.72 7.74
C PHE A 733 3.00 -29.27 8.77
N GLY A 734 2.71 -30.47 9.27
CA GLY A 734 3.55 -31.18 10.23
C GLY A 734 4.82 -31.75 9.61
N VAL A 735 5.80 -32.12 10.45
CA VAL A 735 7.13 -32.60 10.02
C VAL A 735 7.04 -33.80 9.06
N LYS A 736 6.23 -34.82 9.38
CA LYS A 736 6.05 -36.00 8.51
C LYS A 736 5.49 -35.67 7.13
N GLN A 737 4.60 -34.67 7.05
CA GLN A 737 4.00 -34.23 5.79
C GLN A 737 5.04 -33.48 4.95
N LYS A 738 5.84 -32.63 5.59
CA LYS A 738 6.93 -31.89 4.94
C LYS A 738 8.00 -32.81 4.36
N GLU A 739 8.37 -33.89 5.05
CA GLU A 739 9.28 -34.91 4.51
C GLU A 739 8.74 -35.54 3.22
N LYS A 740 7.47 -35.94 3.21
CA LYS A 740 6.85 -36.53 2.02
C LYS A 740 6.68 -35.52 0.87
N ILE A 741 6.41 -34.26 1.18
CA ILE A 741 6.43 -33.18 0.19
C ILE A 741 7.82 -33.06 -0.44
N LYS A 742 8.90 -33.09 0.36
CA LYS A 742 10.29 -33.03 -0.17
C LYS A 742 10.62 -34.17 -1.12
N GLU A 743 10.11 -35.37 -0.86
CA GLU A 743 10.30 -36.52 -1.77
C GLU A 743 9.67 -36.27 -3.14
N ILE A 744 8.41 -35.81 -3.15
CA ILE A 744 7.65 -35.52 -4.38
C ILE A 744 8.27 -34.32 -5.13
N ARG A 745 8.73 -33.31 -4.40
CA ARG A 745 9.34 -32.05 -4.91
C ARG A 745 10.66 -32.24 -5.68
N LYS A 746 11.18 -33.47 -5.76
CA LYS A 746 12.39 -33.77 -6.55
C LYS A 746 12.09 -33.86 -8.04
N THR A 747 10.92 -34.39 -8.41
CA THR A 747 10.64 -34.82 -9.79
C THR A 747 9.59 -33.99 -10.51
N ILE A 748 8.84 -33.14 -9.79
CA ILE A 748 7.71 -32.37 -10.35
C ILE A 748 7.85 -30.88 -10.02
N ASP A 749 7.08 -30.07 -10.76
CA ASP A 749 6.97 -28.64 -10.50
C ASP A 749 6.18 -28.37 -9.23
N VAL A 750 6.68 -27.46 -8.40
CA VAL A 750 6.06 -27.10 -7.11
C VAL A 750 5.89 -25.59 -7.00
N LEU A 751 4.64 -25.19 -6.77
CA LEU A 751 4.25 -23.80 -6.52
C LEU A 751 3.73 -23.68 -5.09
N THR A 752 4.42 -22.91 -4.24
CA THR A 752 3.98 -22.67 -2.86
C THR A 752 3.36 -21.28 -2.73
N LEU A 753 2.17 -21.19 -2.15
CA LEU A 753 1.44 -19.94 -1.89
C LEU A 753 1.55 -19.59 -0.42
N THR A 754 1.84 -18.33 -0.10
CA THR A 754 1.87 -17.87 1.30
C THR A 754 1.51 -16.39 1.44
N ALA A 755 0.86 -16.05 2.56
CA ALA A 755 0.61 -14.66 2.96
C ALA A 755 1.82 -13.98 3.60
N THR A 756 2.61 -14.75 4.34
CA THR A 756 3.82 -14.28 5.02
C THR A 756 4.90 -15.33 4.82
N PRO A 757 5.97 -15.04 4.07
CA PRO A 757 6.98 -16.03 3.79
C PRO A 757 7.69 -16.42 5.08
N ILE A 758 7.88 -17.73 5.28
CA ILE A 758 8.64 -18.24 6.43
C ILE A 758 10.06 -17.65 6.33
N PRO A 759 10.63 -17.11 7.42
CA PRO A 759 11.99 -16.56 7.46
C PRO A 759 13.03 -17.42 6.73
N ARG A 760 12.97 -18.75 6.90
CA ARG A 760 13.78 -19.76 6.17
C ARG A 760 13.59 -19.74 4.66
N THR A 761 12.34 -19.77 4.22
CA THR A 761 11.98 -19.85 2.81
C THR A 761 12.33 -18.56 2.09
N LEU A 762 12.19 -17.44 2.80
CA LEU A 762 12.60 -16.12 2.34
C LEU A 762 14.11 -16.05 2.15
N GLN A 763 14.89 -16.51 3.13
CA GLN A 763 16.35 -16.55 3.06
C GLN A 763 16.86 -17.37 1.88
N MET A 764 16.32 -18.56 1.62
CA MET A 764 16.69 -19.39 0.46
C MET A 764 16.33 -18.72 -0.87
N SER A 765 15.25 -17.95 -0.90
CA SER A 765 14.84 -17.21 -2.09
C SER A 765 15.73 -15.99 -2.34
N LEU A 766 16.11 -15.27 -1.27
CA LEU A 766 17.06 -14.14 -1.31
C LEU A 766 18.46 -14.56 -1.77
N MET A 767 18.86 -15.80 -1.53
CA MET A 767 20.12 -16.38 -2.02
C MET A 767 20.04 -16.85 -3.49
N GLY A 768 18.91 -16.64 -4.18
CA GLY A 768 18.70 -17.06 -5.56
C GLY A 768 18.55 -18.58 -5.76
N ILE A 769 18.49 -19.36 -4.67
CA ILE A 769 18.35 -20.83 -4.71
C ILE A 769 16.91 -21.24 -5.02
N ARG A 770 15.92 -20.41 -4.64
CA ARG A 770 14.49 -20.63 -4.88
C ARG A 770 13.89 -19.42 -5.60
N GLY A 771 13.09 -19.65 -6.64
CA GLY A 771 12.35 -18.56 -7.31
C GLY A 771 11.31 -17.94 -6.38
N LEU A 772 11.20 -16.61 -6.38
CA LEU A 772 10.22 -15.86 -5.59
C LEU A 772 9.49 -14.89 -6.49
N SER A 773 8.16 -14.95 -6.49
CA SER A 773 7.30 -13.94 -7.09
C SER A 773 6.54 -13.22 -5.99
N GLN A 774 6.49 -11.89 -6.06
CA GLN A 774 5.83 -11.05 -5.06
C GLN A 774 4.59 -10.39 -5.66
N ILE A 775 3.52 -10.30 -4.87
CA ILE A 775 2.33 -9.51 -5.17
C ILE A 775 2.14 -8.53 -4.02
N GLU A 776 2.42 -7.26 -4.26
CA GLU A 776 2.33 -6.18 -3.26
C GLU A 776 1.10 -5.29 -3.50
N THR A 777 0.62 -5.22 -4.74
CA THR A 777 -0.50 -4.39 -5.16
C THR A 777 -1.84 -5.06 -4.82
N PRO A 778 -2.70 -4.46 -3.97
CA PRO A 778 -4.03 -4.98 -3.67
C PRO A 778 -4.97 -4.85 -4.89
N PRO A 779 -5.96 -5.75 -5.05
CA PRO A 779 -7.04 -5.56 -6.01
C PRO A 779 -7.97 -4.41 -5.60
N LEU A 780 -8.62 -3.77 -6.58
CA LEU A 780 -9.39 -2.52 -6.45
C LEU A 780 -10.50 -2.55 -5.38
N ASN A 781 -11.06 -3.73 -5.07
CA ASN A 781 -12.19 -3.90 -4.15
C ASN A 781 -11.78 -4.14 -2.68
N ARG A 782 -10.50 -4.10 -2.34
CA ARG A 782 -10.03 -4.34 -0.96
C ARG A 782 -9.71 -3.03 -0.25
N LEU A 783 -10.52 -2.69 0.76
CA LEU A 783 -10.26 -1.56 1.65
C LEU A 783 -9.29 -1.99 2.78
N PRO A 784 -8.37 -1.11 3.23
CA PRO A 784 -7.52 -1.41 4.36
C PRO A 784 -8.34 -1.57 5.64
N VAL A 785 -7.94 -2.53 6.48
CA VAL A 785 -8.56 -2.71 7.81
C VAL A 785 -8.05 -1.61 8.73
N GLN A 786 -8.95 -0.74 9.17
CA GLN A 786 -8.65 0.36 10.09
C GLN A 786 -8.23 -0.22 11.44
N THR A 787 -7.04 0.13 11.90
CA THR A 787 -6.40 -0.54 13.05
C THR A 787 -6.16 0.45 14.18
N TYR A 788 -6.69 0.12 15.35
CA TYR A 788 -6.62 0.95 16.53
C TYR A 788 -5.86 0.22 17.63
N VAL A 789 -4.92 0.90 18.31
CA VAL A 789 -4.19 0.37 19.47
C VAL A 789 -4.61 1.19 20.67
N MET A 790 -5.17 0.56 21.71
CA MET A 790 -5.76 1.29 22.83
C MET A 790 -5.87 0.46 24.11
N GLU A 791 -6.15 1.14 25.22
CA GLU A 791 -6.43 0.51 26.51
C GLU A 791 -7.78 -0.21 26.50
N LYS A 792 -7.83 -1.37 27.17
CA LYS A 792 -9.08 -2.12 27.33
C LYS A 792 -10.04 -1.33 28.24
N SER A 793 -11.18 -0.93 27.68
CA SER A 793 -12.36 -0.46 28.41
C SER A 793 -13.57 -1.32 28.06
N ASN A 794 -14.33 -1.74 29.07
CA ASN A 794 -15.54 -2.56 28.86
C ASN A 794 -16.64 -1.79 28.13
N GLN A 795 -16.72 -0.48 28.31
CA GLN A 795 -17.67 0.38 27.59
C GLN A 795 -17.33 0.47 26.10
N LEU A 796 -16.04 0.63 25.78
CA LEU A 796 -15.55 0.62 24.40
C LEU A 796 -15.88 -0.72 23.72
N VAL A 797 -15.59 -1.85 24.37
CA VAL A 797 -15.88 -3.19 23.80
C VAL A 797 -17.37 -3.32 23.49
N LYS A 798 -18.24 -2.88 24.41
CA LYS A 798 -19.70 -2.89 24.19
C LYS A 798 -20.10 -2.07 22.95
N GLN A 799 -19.64 -0.83 22.87
CA GLN A 799 -19.97 0.07 21.75
C GLN A 799 -19.48 -0.46 20.40
N VAL A 800 -18.25 -0.99 20.35
CA VAL A 800 -17.68 -1.58 19.13
C VAL A 800 -18.53 -2.76 18.64
N ILE A 801 -18.97 -3.61 19.56
CA ILE A 801 -19.83 -4.75 19.25
C ILE A 801 -21.21 -4.27 18.77
N GLU A 802 -21.86 -3.37 19.52
CA GLU A 802 -23.19 -2.85 19.17
C GLU A 802 -23.19 -2.15 17.80
N ARG A 803 -22.11 -1.43 17.47
CA ARG A 803 -21.93 -0.81 16.16
C ARG A 803 -21.89 -1.84 15.03
N GLU A 804 -21.11 -2.91 15.18
CA GLU A 804 -21.02 -3.95 14.14
C GLU A 804 -22.34 -4.72 13.98
N LEU A 805 -23.03 -5.00 15.10
CA LEU A 805 -24.36 -5.63 15.09
C LEU A 805 -25.41 -4.75 14.45
N GLY A 806 -25.38 -3.42 14.68
CA GLY A 806 -26.23 -2.44 14.01
C GLY A 806 -26.07 -2.47 12.48
N ARG A 807 -24.86 -2.80 11.99
CA ARG A 807 -24.55 -2.99 10.56
C ARG A 807 -24.90 -4.39 10.04
N LYS A 808 -25.52 -5.26 10.87
CA LYS A 808 -25.79 -6.68 10.58
C LYS A 808 -24.50 -7.48 10.26
N GLY A 809 -23.38 -7.06 10.83
CA GLY A 809 -22.09 -7.73 10.73
C GLY A 809 -21.82 -8.69 11.88
N GLN A 810 -20.68 -9.38 11.83
CA GLN A 810 -20.24 -10.32 12.87
C GLN A 810 -18.90 -9.88 13.46
N VAL A 811 -18.65 -10.25 14.73
CA VAL A 811 -17.46 -9.82 15.48
C VAL A 811 -16.61 -11.00 15.90
N PHE A 812 -15.30 -10.91 15.68
CA PHE A 812 -14.32 -11.78 16.32
C PHE A 812 -13.82 -11.13 17.62
N TYR A 813 -13.95 -11.84 18.74
CA TYR A 813 -13.32 -11.44 20.00
C TYR A 813 -12.22 -12.44 20.34
N LEU A 814 -10.96 -12.02 20.22
CA LEU A 814 -9.80 -12.89 20.42
C LEU A 814 -9.27 -12.80 21.84
N HIS A 815 -9.34 -13.94 22.55
CA HIS A 815 -8.80 -14.13 23.89
C HIS A 815 -7.91 -15.36 23.93
N ASN A 816 -6.59 -15.19 23.96
CA ASN A 816 -5.62 -16.28 23.82
C ASN A 816 -5.31 -17.04 25.13
N GLN A 817 -6.35 -17.37 25.91
CA GLN A 817 -6.24 -18.20 27.11
C GLN A 817 -7.47 -19.11 27.22
N THR A 818 -7.26 -20.43 27.18
CA THR A 818 -8.38 -21.39 27.18
C THR A 818 -9.02 -21.57 28.55
N ALA A 819 -8.34 -21.21 29.64
CA ALA A 819 -8.80 -21.49 31.00
C ALA A 819 -10.01 -20.63 31.42
N ASN A 820 -10.11 -19.42 30.89
CA ASN A 820 -11.09 -18.39 31.27
C ASN A 820 -11.92 -17.90 30.08
N ILE A 821 -11.80 -18.53 28.90
CA ILE A 821 -12.52 -18.11 27.68
C ILE A 821 -14.05 -18.14 27.85
N GLU A 822 -14.58 -19.12 28.58
CA GLU A 822 -16.01 -19.20 28.91
C GLU A 822 -16.45 -18.04 29.82
N SER A 823 -15.61 -17.64 30.77
CA SER A 823 -15.88 -16.49 31.64
C SER A 823 -15.92 -15.19 30.84
N VAL A 824 -15.02 -15.02 29.87
CA VAL A 824 -15.00 -13.86 28.97
C VAL A 824 -16.23 -13.84 28.07
N ALA A 825 -16.63 -15.00 27.53
CA ALA A 825 -17.87 -15.10 26.75
C ALA A 825 -19.12 -14.71 27.58
N ASN A 826 -19.17 -15.13 28.85
CA ASN A 826 -20.23 -14.74 29.78
C ASN A 826 -20.19 -13.25 30.14
N GLU A 827 -19.01 -12.65 30.27
CA GLU A 827 -18.85 -11.20 30.48
C GLU A 827 -19.40 -10.42 29.28
N ILE A 828 -19.04 -10.83 28.06
CA ILE A 828 -19.54 -10.22 26.82
C ILE A 828 -21.06 -10.42 26.69
N ALA A 829 -21.59 -11.59 27.07
CA ALA A 829 -23.03 -11.86 27.09
C ALA A 829 -23.79 -10.90 28.04
N ARG A 830 -23.17 -10.52 29.16
CA ARG A 830 -23.74 -9.53 30.09
C ARG A 830 -23.66 -8.11 29.54
N LEU A 831 -22.59 -7.78 28.82
CA LEU A 831 -22.41 -6.46 28.20
C LEU A 831 -23.38 -6.23 27.03
N VAL A 832 -23.66 -7.28 26.24
CA VAL A 832 -24.47 -7.25 25.02
C VAL A 832 -25.49 -8.40 25.03
N PRO A 833 -26.58 -8.31 25.82
CA PRO A 833 -27.53 -9.41 26.00
C PRO A 833 -28.31 -9.82 24.74
N GLN A 834 -28.35 -8.95 23.73
CA GLN A 834 -29.03 -9.17 22.46
C GLN A 834 -28.23 -10.04 21.46
N ALA A 835 -26.94 -10.29 21.71
CA ALA A 835 -26.05 -10.96 20.76
C ALA A 835 -25.93 -12.47 21.02
N LYS A 836 -25.89 -13.27 19.96
CA LYS A 836 -25.61 -14.71 20.05
C LYS A 836 -24.10 -14.96 20.03
N ILE A 837 -23.60 -15.61 21.08
CA ILE A 837 -22.16 -15.82 21.28
C ILE A 837 -21.78 -17.29 21.09
N GLY A 838 -20.83 -17.54 20.20
CA GLY A 838 -20.15 -18.83 20.04
C GLY A 838 -18.76 -18.83 20.68
N ILE A 839 -18.24 -20.01 21.05
CA ILE A 839 -16.90 -20.18 21.61
C ILE A 839 -16.10 -21.15 20.75
N GLY A 840 -14.90 -20.75 20.31
CA GLY A 840 -14.00 -21.59 19.52
C GLY A 840 -12.57 -21.59 20.06
N HIS A 841 -12.10 -22.70 20.64
CA HIS A 841 -10.75 -22.79 21.22
C HIS A 841 -9.99 -24.08 20.86
N GLY A 842 -8.65 -24.04 20.89
CA GLY A 842 -7.79 -25.12 20.34
C GLY A 842 -7.87 -26.47 21.05
N ARG A 843 -8.43 -26.52 22.27
CA ARG A 843 -8.67 -27.76 23.03
C ARG A 843 -9.94 -28.51 22.61
N MET A 844 -10.82 -27.89 21.81
CA MET A 844 -12.01 -28.58 21.30
C MET A 844 -11.59 -29.71 20.38
N SER A 845 -12.42 -30.74 20.25
CA SER A 845 -12.20 -31.72 19.19
C SER A 845 -12.30 -31.00 17.83
N LYS A 846 -11.58 -31.51 16.83
CA LYS A 846 -11.63 -30.94 15.48
C LYS A 846 -13.06 -30.90 14.92
N ASP A 847 -13.90 -31.87 15.31
CA ASP A 847 -15.29 -31.97 14.88
C ASP A 847 -16.19 -30.88 15.51
N GLU A 848 -16.01 -30.59 16.80
CA GLU A 848 -16.75 -29.51 17.47
C GLU A 848 -16.33 -28.15 16.95
N LEU A 849 -15.03 -27.93 16.77
CA LEU A 849 -14.50 -26.67 16.27
C LEU A 849 -14.99 -26.37 14.85
N GLU A 850 -14.93 -27.36 13.94
CA GLU A 850 -15.44 -27.21 12.58
C GLU A 850 -16.95 -26.90 12.57
N LYS A 851 -17.75 -27.52 13.46
CA LYS A 851 -19.18 -27.21 13.60
C LYS A 851 -19.43 -25.78 14.07
N VAL A 852 -18.75 -25.33 15.12
CA VAL A 852 -18.92 -23.95 15.62
C VAL A 852 -18.53 -22.93 14.54
N MET A 853 -17.46 -23.20 13.80
CA MET A 853 -17.05 -22.34 12.69
C MET A 853 -18.10 -22.30 11.57
N GLN A 854 -18.69 -23.45 11.22
CA GLN A 854 -19.76 -23.51 10.23
C GLN A 854 -20.99 -22.73 10.68
N SER A 855 -21.45 -22.93 11.92
CA SER A 855 -22.54 -22.16 12.53
C SER A 855 -22.27 -20.65 12.54
N PHE A 856 -21.01 -20.24 12.75
CA PHE A 856 -20.64 -18.83 12.66
C PHE A 856 -20.71 -18.32 11.21
N VAL A 857 -20.23 -19.08 10.22
CA VAL A 857 -20.37 -18.72 8.78
C VAL A 857 -21.83 -18.60 8.37
N ASP A 858 -22.69 -19.49 8.86
CA ASP A 858 -24.13 -19.54 8.57
C ASP A 858 -24.97 -18.49 9.34
N LYS A 859 -24.31 -17.58 10.07
CA LYS A 859 -24.91 -16.52 10.91
C LYS A 859 -25.81 -17.02 12.05
N GLU A 860 -25.53 -18.21 12.58
CA GLU A 860 -26.19 -18.68 13.81
C GLU A 860 -25.64 -17.97 15.06
N TYR A 861 -24.38 -17.54 15.01
CA TYR A 861 -23.71 -16.74 16.03
C TYR A 861 -23.31 -15.36 15.47
N ASP A 862 -23.50 -14.31 16.26
CA ASP A 862 -23.11 -12.94 15.88
C ASP A 862 -21.68 -12.62 16.32
N ILE A 863 -21.25 -13.19 17.46
CA ILE A 863 -19.94 -12.97 18.05
C ILE A 863 -19.25 -14.33 18.25
N LEU A 864 -18.02 -14.45 17.79
CA LEU A 864 -17.19 -15.62 18.05
C LEU A 864 -16.03 -15.26 18.99
N VAL A 865 -16.13 -15.74 20.23
CA VAL A 865 -15.05 -15.65 21.22
C VAL A 865 -14.07 -16.78 20.97
N CYS A 866 -12.85 -16.46 20.58
CA CYS A 866 -11.91 -17.46 20.08
C CYS A 866 -10.47 -17.24 20.52
N THR A 867 -9.67 -18.32 20.42
CA THR A 867 -8.20 -18.22 20.53
C THR A 867 -7.58 -17.92 19.15
N THR A 868 -6.26 -18.06 18.99
CA THR A 868 -5.56 -17.92 17.70
C THR A 868 -5.96 -18.94 16.62
N ILE A 869 -7.06 -19.69 16.78
CA ILE A 869 -7.57 -20.60 15.74
C ILE A 869 -7.95 -19.84 14.47
N ILE A 870 -8.45 -18.61 14.59
CA ILE A 870 -8.81 -17.79 13.44
C ILE A 870 -7.60 -17.46 12.55
N GLU A 871 -6.38 -17.60 13.09
CA GLU A 871 -5.14 -17.52 12.30
C GLU A 871 -5.16 -18.58 11.18
N THR A 872 -5.78 -19.75 11.40
CA THR A 872 -5.82 -20.87 10.45
C THR A 872 -6.90 -20.73 9.37
N GLY A 873 -6.61 -19.96 8.33
CA GLY A 873 -7.17 -20.21 6.98
C GLY A 873 -8.69 -20.08 6.80
N ILE A 874 -9.40 -19.38 7.69
CA ILE A 874 -10.85 -19.17 7.55
C ILE A 874 -11.08 -17.78 6.97
N ASP A 875 -11.89 -17.74 5.91
CA ASP A 875 -12.43 -16.54 5.27
C ASP A 875 -13.88 -16.36 5.75
N ILE A 876 -14.19 -15.27 6.44
CA ILE A 876 -15.58 -14.95 6.78
C ILE A 876 -15.88 -13.54 6.26
N PRO A 877 -16.48 -13.42 5.06
CA PRO A 877 -16.76 -12.13 4.44
C PRO A 877 -17.63 -11.21 5.31
N ASN A 878 -18.49 -11.78 6.15
CA ASN A 878 -19.42 -11.05 7.01
C ASN A 878 -18.79 -10.54 8.32
N ALA A 879 -17.58 -11.00 8.67
CA ALA A 879 -16.88 -10.56 9.88
C ALA A 879 -16.00 -9.35 9.55
N ASN A 880 -16.48 -8.14 9.87
CA ASN A 880 -15.75 -6.91 9.56
C ASN A 880 -15.08 -6.29 10.79
N THR A 881 -15.37 -6.78 12.00
CA THR A 881 -14.74 -6.24 13.22
C THR A 881 -14.02 -7.34 13.99
N ILE A 882 -12.76 -7.07 14.37
CA ILE A 882 -11.96 -7.92 15.25
C ILE A 882 -11.46 -7.14 16.46
N ILE A 883 -11.64 -7.72 17.64
CA ILE A 883 -11.15 -7.21 18.91
C ILE A 883 -10.11 -8.19 19.44
N ILE A 884 -8.88 -7.73 19.67
CA ILE A 884 -7.75 -8.54 20.12
C ILE A 884 -7.39 -8.12 21.53
N GLU A 885 -7.68 -8.97 22.50
CA GLU A 885 -7.35 -8.70 23.89
C GLU A 885 -5.89 -9.06 24.20
N ASN A 886 -5.20 -8.20 24.96
CA ASN A 886 -3.77 -8.33 25.30
C ASN A 886 -2.88 -8.45 24.04
N ALA A 887 -3.09 -7.54 23.09
CA ALA A 887 -2.36 -7.48 21.83
C ALA A 887 -0.83 -7.40 22.03
N ASP A 888 -0.38 -6.86 23.17
CA ASP A 888 1.03 -6.76 23.60
C ASP A 888 1.74 -8.13 23.66
N ARG A 889 0.99 -9.22 23.86
CA ARG A 889 1.55 -10.57 24.00
C ARG A 889 1.72 -11.32 22.67
N PHE A 890 1.27 -10.76 21.55
CA PHE A 890 1.34 -11.42 20.24
C PHE A 890 2.55 -10.98 19.43
N GLY A 891 3.09 -11.88 18.60
CA GLY A 891 4.10 -11.52 17.62
C GLY A 891 3.53 -10.66 16.49
N LEU A 892 4.37 -9.85 15.83
CA LEU A 892 3.95 -8.95 14.75
C LEU A 892 3.31 -9.72 13.58
N SER A 893 3.93 -10.82 13.16
CA SER A 893 3.42 -11.70 12.10
C SER A 893 2.05 -12.32 12.45
N GLN A 894 1.84 -12.67 13.72
CA GLN A 894 0.57 -13.22 14.19
C GLN A 894 -0.53 -12.17 14.16
N LEU A 895 -0.28 -10.98 14.71
CA LEU A 895 -1.26 -9.89 14.71
C LEU A 895 -1.64 -9.49 13.29
N TYR A 896 -0.68 -9.44 12.36
CA TYR A 896 -0.96 -9.12 10.96
C TYR A 896 -1.82 -10.19 10.28
N GLN A 897 -1.51 -11.48 10.49
CA GLN A 897 -2.32 -12.58 9.95
C GLN A 897 -3.73 -12.59 10.53
N ILE A 898 -3.88 -12.33 11.82
CA ILE A 898 -5.16 -12.26 12.52
C ILE A 898 -5.98 -11.06 12.02
N LYS A 899 -5.37 -9.89 11.90
CA LYS A 899 -5.99 -8.68 11.32
C LYS A 899 -6.48 -8.94 9.89
N GLY A 900 -5.68 -9.61 9.06
CA GLY A 900 -6.05 -9.97 7.68
C GLY A 900 -7.21 -10.99 7.54
N ARG A 901 -7.81 -11.44 8.65
CA ARG A 901 -9.01 -12.28 8.65
C ARG A 901 -10.31 -11.48 8.57
N VAL A 902 -10.28 -10.18 8.84
CA VAL A 902 -11.41 -9.27 8.64
C VAL A 902 -11.17 -8.34 7.44
N GLY A 903 -12.23 -7.71 6.92
CA GLY A 903 -12.11 -6.77 5.79
C GLY A 903 -11.96 -7.44 4.43
N ARG A 904 -12.74 -8.49 4.21
CA ARG A 904 -12.80 -9.22 2.93
C ARG A 904 -14.04 -8.88 2.10
N SER A 905 -14.96 -8.10 2.66
CA SER A 905 -16.11 -7.53 1.95
C SER A 905 -15.78 -6.14 1.42
N GLU A 906 -16.70 -5.55 0.66
CA GLU A 906 -16.62 -4.14 0.24
C GLU A 906 -16.82 -3.14 1.42
N ARG A 907 -17.09 -3.64 2.63
CA ARG A 907 -17.31 -2.82 3.82
C ARG A 907 -15.99 -2.55 4.54
N LEU A 908 -15.84 -1.32 5.02
CA LEU A 908 -14.78 -0.98 5.96
C LEU A 908 -14.81 -1.90 7.17
N ALA A 909 -13.63 -2.44 7.48
CA ALA A 909 -13.39 -3.34 8.60
C ALA A 909 -12.47 -2.70 9.63
N TYR A 910 -12.65 -3.09 10.88
CA TYR A 910 -11.99 -2.50 12.04
C TYR A 910 -11.26 -3.57 12.86
N ALA A 911 -10.05 -3.25 13.30
CA ALA A 911 -9.23 -4.09 14.17
C ALA A 911 -8.84 -3.30 15.42
N TYR A 912 -9.32 -3.72 16.58
CA TYR A 912 -9.05 -3.11 17.88
C TYR A 912 -8.04 -3.96 18.64
N LEU A 913 -6.81 -3.46 18.79
CA LEU A 913 -5.70 -4.06 19.52
C LEU A 913 -5.70 -3.50 20.94
N LEU A 914 -6.23 -4.27 21.89
CA LEU A 914 -6.41 -3.84 23.27
C LEU A 914 -5.25 -4.28 24.17
N TYR A 915 -4.78 -3.40 25.05
CA TYR A 915 -3.82 -3.72 26.12
C TYR A 915 -4.39 -3.39 27.51
N ALA A 916 -3.81 -3.97 28.57
CA ALA A 916 -4.33 -3.85 29.93
C ALA A 916 -4.15 -2.43 30.52
N LYS A 917 -5.17 -1.94 31.25
CA LYS A 917 -5.16 -0.64 31.94
C LYS A 917 -4.00 -0.58 32.96
N ASN A 918 -3.24 0.52 32.96
CA ASN A 918 -2.11 0.82 33.87
C ASN A 918 -0.88 -0.09 33.73
N LYS A 919 -0.71 -0.81 32.61
CA LYS A 919 0.51 -1.60 32.38
C LYS A 919 1.58 -0.73 31.70
N GLN A 920 2.72 -0.52 32.36
CA GLN A 920 3.90 -0.01 31.67
C GLN A 920 4.30 -1.00 30.57
N MET A 921 4.15 -0.59 29.32
CA MET A 921 4.50 -1.40 28.16
C MET A 921 6.03 -1.42 28.01
N ASN A 922 6.58 -2.62 27.78
CA ASN A 922 7.99 -2.71 27.34
C ASN A 922 8.14 -1.99 26.00
N GLU A 923 9.27 -1.28 25.81
CA GLU A 923 9.57 -0.56 24.57
C GLU A 923 9.40 -1.42 23.31
N GLU A 924 9.72 -2.71 23.40
CA GLU A 924 9.57 -3.67 22.30
C GLU A 924 8.10 -3.86 21.89
N ALA A 925 7.19 -3.97 22.86
CA ALA A 925 5.76 -4.15 22.61
C ALA A 925 5.16 -2.85 22.04
N THR A 926 5.60 -1.69 22.53
CA THR A 926 5.21 -0.38 21.99
C THR A 926 5.69 -0.20 20.55
N LYS A 927 6.97 -0.49 20.25
CA LYS A 927 7.51 -0.46 18.88
C LYS A 927 6.77 -1.43 17.95
N ARG A 928 6.39 -2.61 18.45
CA ARG A 928 5.63 -3.62 17.67
C ARG A 928 4.20 -3.17 17.36
N LEU A 929 3.49 -2.61 18.34
CA LEU A 929 2.13 -2.11 18.15
C LEU A 929 2.11 -0.81 17.33
N LYS A 930 3.13 0.03 17.45
CA LYS A 930 3.31 1.19 16.57
C LYS A 930 3.57 0.74 15.13
N ALA A 931 4.45 -0.23 14.94
CA ALA A 931 4.73 -0.81 13.64
C ALA A 931 3.48 -1.42 12.99
N ILE A 932 2.59 -2.11 13.72
CA ILE A 932 1.37 -2.65 13.08
C ILE A 932 0.36 -1.56 12.67
N LYS A 933 0.39 -0.40 13.33
CA LYS A 933 -0.36 0.80 12.92
C LYS A 933 0.25 1.42 11.65
N GLU A 934 1.58 1.55 11.59
CA GLU A 934 2.31 2.07 10.41
C GLU A 934 2.16 1.14 9.20
N PHE A 935 2.20 -0.18 9.41
CA PHE A 935 1.97 -1.20 8.37
C PHE A 935 0.48 -1.52 8.17
N ALA A 936 -0.42 -0.59 8.53
CA ALA A 936 -1.85 -0.81 8.35
C ALA A 936 -2.27 -0.87 6.87
N GLN A 937 -1.42 -0.39 5.96
CA GLN A 937 -1.57 -0.47 4.51
C GLN A 937 -1.40 -1.91 3.98
N LEU A 938 -2.25 -2.26 3.01
CA LEU A 938 -2.25 -3.53 2.31
C LEU A 938 -0.91 -3.72 1.56
N GLY A 939 -0.32 -4.93 1.60
CA GLY A 939 0.96 -5.24 0.91
C GLY A 939 2.19 -5.31 1.82
N SER A 940 2.06 -4.99 3.11
CA SER A 940 3.15 -4.99 4.09
C SER A 940 3.62 -6.38 4.56
N GLY A 941 2.98 -7.47 4.12
CA GLY A 941 3.24 -8.84 4.62
C GLY A 941 4.68 -9.34 4.46
N TYR A 942 5.34 -8.99 3.35
CA TYR A 942 6.77 -9.28 3.12
C TYR A 942 7.67 -8.52 4.10
N LYS A 943 7.42 -7.21 4.28
CA LYS A 943 8.19 -6.36 5.21
C LYS A 943 8.05 -6.82 6.65
N ILE A 944 6.85 -7.24 7.03
CA ILE A 944 6.57 -7.79 8.35
C ILE A 944 7.33 -9.10 8.54
N ALA A 945 7.42 -9.96 7.52
CA ALA A 945 8.23 -11.17 7.59
C ALA A 945 9.74 -10.87 7.68
N MET A 946 10.24 -9.87 6.95
CA MET A 946 11.63 -9.39 7.07
C MET A 946 11.93 -8.82 8.46
N ARG A 947 11.02 -8.01 9.00
CA ARG A 947 11.12 -7.44 10.34
C ARG A 947 11.04 -8.52 11.41
N ASP A 948 10.14 -9.50 11.27
CA ASP A 948 10.02 -10.64 12.17
C ASP A 948 11.26 -11.55 12.10
N LEU A 949 11.82 -11.80 10.92
CA LEU A 949 13.11 -12.49 10.73
C LEU A 949 14.25 -11.74 11.45
N SER A 950 14.28 -10.41 11.35
CA SER A 950 15.29 -9.57 12.02
C SER A 950 15.16 -9.56 13.55
N ILE A 951 13.92 -9.52 14.06
CA ILE A 951 13.62 -9.43 15.49
C ILE A 951 13.82 -10.79 16.17
N ARG A 952 13.33 -11.87 15.56
CA ARG A 952 13.41 -13.23 16.13
C ARG A 952 14.75 -13.91 15.88
N GLY A 953 15.52 -13.45 14.89
CA GLY A 953 16.73 -14.13 14.40
C GLY A 953 16.42 -15.45 13.69
N SER A 954 17.37 -15.96 12.89
CA SER A 954 17.24 -17.22 12.13
C SER A 954 17.34 -18.49 13.00
N GLY A 955 16.55 -18.56 14.08
CA GLY A 955 16.53 -19.69 15.01
C GLY A 955 15.90 -20.94 14.40
N ASP A 956 16.59 -22.08 14.61
CA ASP A 956 16.15 -23.47 14.41
C ASP A 956 16.02 -24.03 12.98
N ILE A 957 16.69 -23.39 12.02
CA ILE A 957 16.48 -23.73 10.61
C ILE A 957 17.37 -24.89 10.11
N LEU A 958 18.59 -25.05 10.62
CA LEU A 958 19.51 -26.15 10.27
C LEU A 958 20.25 -26.76 11.48
N GLY A 959 19.86 -26.39 12.71
CA GLY A 959 20.40 -26.89 13.98
C GLY A 959 20.61 -25.78 15.02
N GLY A 960 20.39 -26.10 16.30
CA GLY A 960 20.45 -25.14 17.42
C GLY A 960 21.81 -24.44 17.66
N GLU A 961 22.90 -24.90 17.04
CA GLU A 961 24.23 -24.30 17.18
C GLU A 961 24.41 -22.99 16.38
N GLN A 962 23.54 -22.70 15.41
CA GLN A 962 23.74 -21.60 14.45
C GLN A 962 23.36 -20.22 14.97
N ALA A 963 22.39 -20.14 15.89
CA ALA A 963 21.90 -18.87 16.42
C ALA A 963 23.00 -18.07 17.12
N GLY A 964 23.95 -18.75 17.78
CA GLY A 964 25.07 -18.09 18.46
C GLY A 964 26.09 -17.43 17.54
N PHE A 965 26.13 -17.77 16.24
CA PHE A 965 27.08 -17.19 15.29
C PHE A 965 26.56 -15.94 14.58
N ILE A 966 25.25 -15.83 14.38
CA ILE A 966 24.64 -14.60 13.84
C ILE A 966 24.83 -13.46 14.84
N ASP A 967 24.66 -13.75 16.13
CA ASP A 967 24.88 -12.80 17.23
C ASP A 967 26.36 -12.38 17.40
N THR A 968 27.33 -13.08 16.78
CA THR A 968 28.75 -12.70 16.90
C THR A 968 29.25 -11.84 15.75
N VAL A 969 28.70 -11.98 14.54
CA VAL A 969 29.14 -11.22 13.36
C VAL A 969 28.09 -10.31 12.76
N GLY A 970 26.81 -10.46 13.12
CA GLY A 970 25.69 -9.75 12.52
C GLY A 970 25.12 -10.47 11.29
N PHE A 971 23.80 -10.36 11.08
CA PHE A 971 23.08 -11.05 10.01
C PHE A 971 23.60 -10.72 8.60
N ASP A 972 23.76 -9.45 8.26
CA ASP A 972 24.19 -9.03 6.92
C ASP A 972 25.60 -9.52 6.58
N MET A 973 26.51 -9.47 7.55
CA MET A 973 27.87 -10.00 7.40
C MET A 973 27.86 -11.52 7.25
N TYR A 974 27.02 -12.23 8.01
CA TYR A 974 26.87 -13.68 7.89
C TYR A 974 26.35 -14.09 6.50
N MET A 975 25.38 -13.36 5.93
CA MET A 975 24.87 -13.58 4.58
C MET A 975 25.94 -13.37 3.51
N LYS A 976 26.75 -12.31 3.63
CA LYS A 976 27.88 -12.05 2.73
C LYS A 976 28.89 -13.22 2.72
N ILE A 977 29.29 -13.71 3.89
CA ILE A 977 30.26 -14.83 4.01
C ILE A 977 29.69 -16.09 3.35
N LEU A 978 28.38 -16.35 3.50
CA LEU A 978 27.72 -17.50 2.88
C LEU A 978 27.61 -17.38 1.37
N GLN A 979 27.34 -16.18 0.85
CA GLN A 979 27.33 -15.94 -0.58
C GLN A 979 28.73 -16.14 -1.20
N GLU A 980 29.77 -15.56 -0.59
CA GLU A 980 31.17 -15.74 -1.02
C GLU A 980 31.54 -17.24 -1.06
N ALA A 981 31.16 -18.01 -0.03
CA ALA A 981 31.44 -19.45 0.04
C ALA A 981 30.72 -20.25 -1.07
N ILE A 982 29.51 -19.85 -1.47
CA ILE A 982 28.77 -20.50 -2.56
C ILE A 982 29.38 -20.15 -3.91
N GLU A 983 29.71 -18.88 -4.15
CA GLU A 983 30.33 -18.40 -5.41
C GLU A 983 31.71 -19.05 -5.63
N GLU A 984 32.53 -19.15 -4.58
CA GLU A 984 33.83 -19.84 -4.62
C GLU A 984 33.69 -21.32 -5.00
N LYS A 985 32.65 -22.00 -4.52
CA LYS A 985 32.42 -23.43 -4.74
C LYS A 985 31.71 -23.76 -6.05
N THR A 986 30.86 -22.87 -6.55
CA THR A 986 30.14 -23.05 -7.82
C THR A 986 30.99 -22.66 -9.03
N GLY A 987 32.07 -21.89 -8.82
CA GLY A 987 32.94 -21.42 -9.90
C GLY A 987 32.35 -20.26 -10.70
N GLU A 988 31.16 -19.78 -10.33
CA GLU A 988 30.53 -18.59 -10.89
C GLU A 988 31.12 -17.33 -10.25
N LYS A 989 32.39 -17.03 -10.55
CA LYS A 989 32.85 -15.64 -10.37
C LYS A 989 32.19 -14.80 -11.45
N LYS A 990 31.12 -14.09 -11.10
CA LYS A 990 30.70 -12.93 -11.88
C LYS A 990 31.86 -11.93 -11.84
N GLU A 991 32.67 -11.89 -12.89
CA GLU A 991 33.68 -10.85 -13.09
C GLU A 991 32.98 -9.52 -13.46
N GLU A 992 32.17 -8.97 -12.55
CA GLU A 992 31.86 -7.55 -12.62
C GLU A 992 33.09 -6.81 -12.08
N LYS A 993 33.90 -6.24 -12.99
CA LYS A 993 34.99 -5.33 -12.61
C LYS A 993 34.38 -4.08 -11.97
N GLU A 994 34.17 -4.10 -10.66
CA GLU A 994 33.75 -2.91 -9.92
C GLU A 994 34.79 -1.79 -10.12
N VAL A 995 34.31 -0.56 -10.31
CA VAL A 995 35.19 0.62 -10.39
C VAL A 995 35.84 0.86 -9.03
N PRO A 996 37.18 0.76 -8.91
CA PRO A 996 37.87 0.90 -7.64
C PRO A 996 37.79 2.35 -7.15
N VAL A 997 37.57 2.53 -5.85
CA VAL A 997 37.63 3.84 -5.19
C VAL A 997 39.09 4.26 -5.10
N GLN A 998 39.45 5.39 -5.72
CA GLN A 998 40.82 5.90 -5.68
C GLN A 998 40.95 6.92 -4.54
N ASN A 999 41.99 6.79 -3.73
CA ASN A 999 42.25 7.66 -2.58
C ASN A 999 42.82 9.03 -2.98
N VAL A 1000 42.23 9.69 -3.97
CA VAL A 1000 42.69 11.02 -4.42
C VAL A 1000 42.18 12.12 -3.50
N ASN A 1001 43.00 13.13 -3.26
CA ASN A 1001 42.66 14.25 -2.40
C ASN A 1001 41.84 15.32 -3.15
N VAL A 1002 40.53 15.33 -2.93
CA VAL A 1002 39.57 16.25 -3.54
C VAL A 1002 38.71 16.84 -2.42
N ASP A 1003 38.46 18.15 -2.48
CA ASP A 1003 37.62 18.90 -1.53
C ASP A 1003 36.15 18.66 -1.84
N GLY A 1004 35.64 17.52 -1.38
CA GLY A 1004 34.28 17.07 -1.66
C GLY A 1004 33.63 16.53 -0.40
N TYR A 1005 32.60 17.23 0.06
CA TYR A 1005 31.71 16.81 1.15
C TYR A 1005 30.27 17.22 0.81
N ILE A 1006 29.27 16.72 1.55
CA ILE A 1006 27.89 17.16 1.38
C ILE A 1006 27.58 18.21 2.47
N PRO A 1007 27.43 19.49 2.10
CA PRO A 1007 27.12 20.56 3.06
C PRO A 1007 25.79 20.35 3.79
N GLU A 1008 25.72 20.75 5.06
CA GLU A 1008 24.49 20.65 5.87
C GLU A 1008 23.33 21.48 5.32
N ASN A 1009 23.61 22.61 4.66
CA ASN A 1009 22.59 23.43 4.01
C ASN A 1009 22.03 22.82 2.72
N TYR A 1010 22.70 21.81 2.15
CA TYR A 1010 22.22 21.10 0.96
C TYR A 1010 21.44 19.85 1.35
N VAL A 1011 21.96 19.07 2.30
CA VAL A 1011 21.28 17.93 2.92
C VAL A 1011 21.49 17.99 4.42
N GLU A 1012 20.43 18.25 5.19
CA GLU A 1012 20.52 18.38 6.65
C GLU A 1012 20.70 17.01 7.32
N ASN A 1013 20.06 15.97 6.79
CA ASN A 1013 20.05 14.65 7.41
C ASN A 1013 21.25 13.78 6.98
N ASP A 1014 22.05 13.32 7.94
CA ASP A 1014 23.16 12.36 7.76
C ASP A 1014 22.76 11.08 6.99
N MET A 1015 21.50 10.65 7.12
CA MET A 1015 20.95 9.48 6.44
C MET A 1015 20.81 9.70 4.93
N GLU A 1016 20.24 10.84 4.55
CA GLU A 1016 20.13 11.24 3.15
C GLU A 1016 21.52 11.48 2.55
N LYS A 1017 22.45 12.07 3.32
CA LYS A 1017 23.86 12.20 2.90
C LYS A 1017 24.45 10.83 2.58
N LEU A 1018 24.28 9.85 3.46
CA LEU A 1018 24.80 8.50 3.25
C LEU A 1018 24.19 7.87 1.98
N ASN A 1019 22.86 7.93 1.81
CA ASN A 1019 22.19 7.41 0.62
C ASN A 1019 22.72 8.07 -0.67
N LEU A 1020 22.91 9.39 -0.65
CA LEU A 1020 23.47 10.14 -1.77
C LEU A 1020 24.86 9.62 -2.16
N TYR A 1021 25.74 9.45 -1.17
CA TYR A 1021 27.06 8.85 -1.39
C TYR A 1021 26.95 7.45 -1.99
N GLN A 1022 26.09 6.58 -1.44
CA GLN A 1022 25.92 5.23 -1.96
C GLN A 1022 25.49 5.23 -3.43
N ARG A 1023 24.56 6.10 -3.80
CA ARG A 1023 24.07 6.23 -5.17
C ARG A 1023 25.14 6.72 -6.13
N ILE A 1024 25.94 7.73 -5.73
CA ILE A 1024 27.06 8.22 -6.54
C ILE A 1024 28.09 7.11 -6.77
N TYR A 1025 28.50 6.41 -5.72
CA TYR A 1025 29.50 5.34 -5.81
C TYR A 1025 28.96 4.03 -6.42
N LYS A 1026 27.64 3.86 -6.53
CA LYS A 1026 27.03 2.74 -7.28
C LYS A 1026 27.10 2.93 -8.79
N ALA A 1027 27.22 4.17 -9.29
CA ALA A 1027 27.37 4.43 -10.71
C ALA A 1027 28.67 3.81 -11.24
N GLN A 1028 28.56 2.94 -12.25
CA GLN A 1028 29.69 2.27 -12.91
C GLN A 1028 29.96 2.85 -14.31
N HIS A 1029 28.98 3.53 -14.90
CA HIS A 1029 29.08 4.12 -16.24
C HIS A 1029 28.83 5.64 -16.24
N LEU A 1030 29.42 6.35 -17.20
CA LEU A 1030 29.25 7.80 -17.36
C LEU A 1030 27.79 8.19 -17.61
N THR A 1031 27.03 7.39 -18.35
CA THR A 1031 25.60 7.63 -18.62
C THR A 1031 24.77 7.57 -17.33
N GLN A 1032 25.06 6.62 -16.44
CA GLN A 1032 24.42 6.50 -15.13
C GLN A 1032 24.74 7.72 -14.26
N LEU A 1033 26.01 8.15 -14.23
CA LEU A 1033 26.43 9.30 -13.44
C LEU A 1033 25.82 10.62 -13.96
N GLN A 1034 25.73 10.81 -15.27
CA GLN A 1034 25.04 11.96 -15.88
C GLN A 1034 23.54 11.97 -15.57
N SER A 1035 22.89 10.80 -15.62
CA SER A 1035 21.49 10.67 -15.21
C SER A 1035 21.32 11.02 -13.73
N LEU A 1036 22.24 10.56 -12.87
CA LEU A 1036 22.23 10.88 -11.45
C LEU A 1036 22.44 12.37 -11.23
N GLU A 1037 23.39 13.01 -11.91
CA GLU A 1037 23.63 14.46 -11.79
C GLU A 1037 22.38 15.28 -12.15
N LYS A 1038 21.68 14.91 -13.23
CA LYS A 1038 20.39 15.53 -13.59
C LYS A 1038 19.35 15.33 -12.51
N GLU A 1039 19.29 14.13 -11.94
CA GLU A 1039 18.35 13.81 -10.87
C GLU A 1039 18.68 14.57 -9.57
N LEU A 1040 19.95 14.76 -9.23
CA LEU A 1040 20.33 15.55 -8.04
C LEU A 1040 19.96 17.02 -8.21
N LYS A 1041 20.15 17.56 -9.40
CA LYS A 1041 19.69 18.91 -9.74
C LYS A 1041 18.18 19.05 -9.61
N ASP A 1042 17.46 18.03 -10.04
CA ASP A 1042 16.00 17.99 -9.95
C ASP A 1042 15.49 17.91 -8.51
N LEU A 1043 16.17 17.14 -7.63
CA LEU A 1043 15.73 16.87 -6.26
C LEU A 1043 16.12 17.95 -5.24
N TYR A 1044 17.28 18.59 -5.42
CA TYR A 1044 17.88 19.47 -4.42
C TYR A 1044 18.22 20.87 -4.97
N GLY A 1045 17.99 21.11 -6.26
CA GLY A 1045 18.36 22.35 -6.95
C GLY A 1045 19.83 22.40 -7.36
N THR A 1046 20.42 23.59 -7.35
CA THR A 1046 21.81 23.78 -7.81
C THR A 1046 22.83 23.00 -6.97
N LEU A 1047 23.75 22.26 -7.62
CA LEU A 1047 24.81 21.51 -6.94
C LEU A 1047 25.85 22.46 -6.31
N PRO A 1048 26.08 22.41 -4.99
CA PRO A 1048 27.21 23.11 -4.37
C PRO A 1048 28.54 22.64 -4.95
N ARG A 1049 29.57 23.50 -4.86
CA ARG A 1049 30.90 23.22 -5.40
C ARG A 1049 31.48 21.92 -4.82
N GLU A 1050 31.24 21.68 -3.54
CA GLU A 1050 31.70 20.53 -2.77
C GLU A 1050 31.05 19.22 -3.27
N VAL A 1051 29.74 19.25 -3.54
CA VAL A 1051 29.01 18.09 -4.08
C VAL A 1051 29.40 17.81 -5.52
N ASN A 1052 29.57 18.86 -6.34
CA ASN A 1052 30.06 18.73 -7.70
C ASN A 1052 31.46 18.09 -7.74
N ASN A 1053 32.33 18.41 -6.79
CA ASN A 1053 33.65 17.78 -6.69
C ASN A 1053 33.57 16.27 -6.43
N ILE A 1054 32.57 15.79 -5.66
CA ILE A 1054 32.34 14.33 -5.46
C ILE A 1054 31.92 13.68 -6.78
N VAL A 1055 31.00 14.30 -7.53
CA VAL A 1055 30.55 13.80 -8.85
C VAL A 1055 31.72 13.77 -9.84
N LEU A 1056 32.53 14.82 -9.88
CA LEU A 1056 33.73 14.88 -10.72
C LEU A 1056 34.75 13.81 -10.34
N LYS A 1057 34.96 13.57 -9.04
CA LYS A 1057 35.84 12.51 -8.56
C LYS A 1057 35.35 11.14 -9.05
N ARG A 1058 34.05 10.85 -8.92
CA ARG A 1058 33.49 9.58 -9.40
C ARG A 1058 33.61 9.45 -10.93
N LYS A 1059 33.41 10.54 -11.67
CA LYS A 1059 33.60 10.59 -13.12
C LYS A 1059 35.04 10.23 -13.49
N TYR A 1060 36.01 10.78 -12.76
CA TYR A 1060 37.43 10.45 -12.91
C TYR A 1060 37.69 8.96 -12.63
N GLU A 1061 37.18 8.40 -11.54
CA GLU A 1061 37.33 6.97 -11.22
C GLU A 1061 36.81 6.05 -12.32
N ILE A 1062 35.63 6.35 -12.91
CA ILE A 1062 35.04 5.59 -14.02
C ILE A 1062 35.89 5.72 -15.30
N LEU A 1063 36.49 6.87 -15.54
CA LEU A 1063 37.39 7.05 -16.68
C LEU A 1063 38.72 6.33 -16.50
N CYS A 1064 39.18 6.15 -15.26
CA CYS A 1064 40.39 5.41 -14.93
C CYS A 1064 40.28 3.89 -15.16
N THR A 1065 39.08 3.34 -15.35
CA THR A 1065 38.87 1.90 -15.64
C THR A 1065 38.77 1.57 -17.12
N GLN A 1066 39.01 2.57 -17.99
CA GLN A 1066 39.02 2.35 -19.44
C GLN A 1066 40.15 1.40 -19.86
N PRO A 1067 39.96 0.60 -20.92
CA PRO A 1067 40.89 -0.46 -21.31
C PRO A 1067 42.29 0.03 -21.73
N PHE A 1068 42.45 1.32 -22.02
CA PHE A 1068 43.73 1.92 -22.39
C PHE A 1068 44.59 2.36 -21.19
N ILE A 1069 44.07 2.23 -19.96
CA ILE A 1069 44.76 2.58 -18.71
C ILE A 1069 45.18 1.30 -18.01
N ASP A 1070 46.46 1.20 -17.67
CA ASP A 1070 47.01 0.05 -16.95
C ASP A 1070 46.96 0.27 -15.43
N GLU A 1071 47.49 1.40 -14.96
CA GLU A 1071 47.58 1.70 -13.53
C GLU A 1071 47.48 3.20 -13.25
N VAL A 1072 46.85 3.55 -12.13
CA VAL A 1072 46.80 4.92 -11.62
C VAL A 1072 47.29 4.95 -10.19
N LYS A 1073 48.27 5.83 -9.90
CA LYS A 1073 48.87 5.98 -8.56
C LYS A 1073 48.81 7.43 -8.09
N ASP A 1074 48.39 7.64 -6.85
CA ASP A 1074 48.56 8.91 -6.15
C ASP A 1074 49.87 8.86 -5.34
N ALA A 1075 50.81 9.76 -5.66
CA ALA A 1075 52.12 9.86 -5.02
C ALA A 1075 52.20 11.03 -4.02
N GLY A 1076 51.08 11.61 -3.59
CA GLY A 1076 51.04 12.67 -2.59
C GLY A 1076 51.60 14.00 -3.13
N GLY A 1077 50.93 14.57 -4.12
CA GLY A 1077 51.29 15.83 -4.79
C GLY A 1077 51.30 15.73 -6.32
N TYR A 1078 51.38 14.49 -6.84
CA TYR A 1078 51.22 14.16 -8.25
C TYR A 1078 50.35 12.92 -8.41
N VAL A 1079 49.51 12.90 -9.45
CA VAL A 1079 48.80 11.72 -9.93
C VAL A 1079 49.56 11.17 -11.12
N GLN A 1080 49.88 9.88 -11.07
CA GLN A 1080 50.56 9.14 -12.12
C GLN A 1080 49.54 8.26 -12.84
N ILE A 1081 49.37 8.46 -14.15
CA ILE A 1081 48.53 7.65 -15.03
C ILE A 1081 49.45 6.86 -15.97
N MET A 1082 49.37 5.54 -15.93
CA MET A 1082 50.11 4.62 -16.78
C MET A 1082 49.19 4.07 -17.86
N LEU A 1083 49.56 4.27 -19.12
CA LEU A 1083 48.83 3.77 -20.28
C LEU A 1083 49.32 2.36 -20.63
N THR A 1084 48.43 1.51 -21.16
CA THR A 1084 48.79 0.14 -21.56
C THR A 1084 49.82 0.13 -22.68
N GLN A 1085 50.59 -0.94 -22.80
CA GLN A 1085 51.60 -1.11 -23.86
C GLN A 1085 50.99 -1.06 -25.26
N GLU A 1086 49.81 -1.68 -25.45
CA GLU A 1086 49.12 -1.69 -26.74
C GLU A 1086 48.70 -0.28 -27.18
N PHE A 1087 48.16 0.51 -26.25
CA PHE A 1087 47.73 1.87 -26.55
C PHE A 1087 48.92 2.82 -26.72
N SER A 1088 49.94 2.69 -25.88
CA SER A 1088 51.18 3.47 -25.94
C SER A 1088 51.94 3.28 -27.26
N ALA A 1089 51.80 2.12 -27.91
CA ALA A 1089 52.40 1.84 -29.22
C ALA A 1089 51.61 2.41 -30.41
N ARG A 1090 50.30 2.66 -30.25
CA ARG A 1090 49.41 3.14 -31.32
C ARG A 1090 49.21 4.66 -31.30
N ILE A 1091 49.34 5.30 -30.14
CA ILE A 1091 49.03 6.72 -29.99
C ILE A 1091 50.10 7.61 -30.65
N ALA A 1092 49.64 8.68 -31.32
CA ALA A 1092 50.49 9.71 -31.88
C ALA A 1092 51.12 10.56 -30.74
N GLY A 1093 52.41 10.34 -30.46
CA GLY A 1093 53.09 10.94 -29.32
C GLY A 1093 53.21 12.48 -29.37
N ASP A 1094 53.20 13.06 -30.56
CA ASP A 1094 53.18 14.51 -30.82
C ASP A 1094 51.83 15.14 -30.41
N GLN A 1095 50.71 14.53 -30.81
CA GLN A 1095 49.37 14.98 -30.43
C GLN A 1095 49.13 14.84 -28.92
N LEU A 1096 49.61 13.73 -28.32
CA LEU A 1096 49.54 13.53 -26.88
C LEU A 1096 50.34 14.60 -26.13
N PHE A 1097 51.55 14.92 -26.60
CA PHE A 1097 52.40 15.94 -25.98
C PHE A 1097 51.78 17.34 -26.06
N GLU A 1098 51.16 17.70 -27.18
CA GLU A 1098 50.45 18.96 -27.36
C GLU A 1098 49.23 19.07 -26.42
N LEU A 1099 48.40 18.01 -26.37
CA LEU A 1099 47.23 17.93 -25.50
C LEU A 1099 47.59 18.08 -24.01
N VAL A 1100 48.63 17.37 -23.57
CA VAL A 1100 49.06 17.38 -22.16
C VAL A 1100 49.64 18.75 -21.76
N ASN A 1101 50.41 19.42 -22.64
CA ASN A 1101 50.92 20.77 -22.37
C ASN A 1101 49.85 21.86 -22.47
N ARG A 1102 48.75 21.62 -23.21
CA ARG A 1102 47.59 22.53 -23.23
C ARG A 1102 46.83 22.54 -21.91
N LEU A 1103 46.74 21.38 -21.26
CA LEU A 1103 45.88 21.17 -20.09
C LEU A 1103 46.59 21.36 -18.74
N PHE A 1104 47.93 21.28 -18.69
CA PHE A 1104 48.68 21.32 -17.44
C PHE A 1104 49.92 22.21 -17.53
N ASP A 1105 50.23 22.89 -16.42
CA ASP A 1105 51.48 23.62 -16.25
C ASP A 1105 52.61 22.67 -15.80
N LYS A 1106 53.64 22.50 -16.64
CA LYS A 1106 54.81 21.62 -16.40
C LYS A 1106 54.49 20.12 -16.18
N PRO A 1107 53.74 19.47 -17.07
CA PRO A 1107 53.50 18.03 -16.99
C PRO A 1107 54.78 17.23 -17.24
N GLN A 1108 54.93 16.08 -16.59
CA GLN A 1108 56.04 15.17 -16.83
C GLN A 1108 55.57 13.90 -17.53
N LEU A 1109 56.04 13.69 -18.75
CA LEU A 1109 55.80 12.47 -19.54
C LEU A 1109 57.06 11.61 -19.49
N LYS A 1110 56.91 10.35 -19.06
CA LYS A 1110 57.98 9.34 -19.06
C LYS A 1110 57.57 8.16 -19.91
N TYR A 1111 58.54 7.58 -20.63
CA TYR A 1111 58.35 6.31 -21.35
C TYR A 1111 59.17 5.24 -20.65
N ILE A 1112 58.50 4.28 -20.01
CA ILE A 1112 59.14 3.25 -19.18
C ILE A 1112 58.56 1.90 -19.60
N LYS A 1113 59.41 0.92 -19.94
CA LYS A 1113 58.99 -0.46 -20.31
C LYS A 1113 57.88 -0.52 -21.37
N ASN A 1114 57.98 0.29 -22.43
CA ASN A 1114 56.98 0.41 -23.50
C ASN A 1114 55.61 1.00 -23.10
N GLU A 1115 55.53 1.63 -21.92
CA GLU A 1115 54.32 2.31 -21.42
C GLU A 1115 54.58 3.81 -21.26
N ILE A 1116 53.60 4.61 -21.66
CA ILE A 1116 53.60 6.05 -21.41
C ILE A 1116 53.04 6.31 -20.01
N VAL A 1117 53.81 7.05 -19.23
CA VAL A 1117 53.47 7.48 -17.87
C VAL A 1117 53.30 9.00 -17.86
N ILE A 1118 52.10 9.46 -17.52
CA ILE A 1118 51.76 10.87 -17.39
C ILE A 1118 51.74 11.22 -15.90
N MET A 1119 52.53 12.22 -15.49
CA MET A 1119 52.54 12.72 -14.11
C MET A 1119 51.98 14.15 -14.08
N ILE A 1120 50.88 14.31 -13.34
CA ILE A 1120 50.07 15.53 -13.25
C ILE A 1120 50.16 16.08 -11.82
N GLN A 1121 50.43 17.38 -11.65
CA GLN A 1121 50.41 18.02 -10.33
C GLN A 1121 48.98 18.15 -9.78
N THR A 1122 48.77 17.81 -8.51
CA THR A 1122 47.46 17.91 -7.85
C THR A 1122 47.23 19.30 -7.25
N ILE A 1123 47.37 20.36 -8.06
CA ILE A 1123 47.21 21.76 -7.65
C ILE A 1123 46.17 22.44 -8.56
N GLY A 1124 45.35 23.34 -8.01
CA GLY A 1124 44.34 24.08 -8.79
C GLY A 1124 43.24 23.18 -9.37
N GLN A 1125 42.80 23.46 -10.60
CA GLN A 1125 41.73 22.71 -11.29
C GLN A 1125 42.22 21.41 -11.96
N TRP A 1126 43.17 20.69 -11.36
CA TRP A 1126 43.77 19.50 -11.97
C TRP A 1126 42.73 18.41 -12.31
N LEU A 1127 41.68 18.25 -11.50
CA LEU A 1127 40.67 17.20 -11.67
C LEU A 1127 39.81 17.38 -12.95
N PRO A 1128 39.17 18.55 -13.20
CA PRO A 1128 38.53 18.83 -14.49
C PRO A 1128 39.43 18.64 -15.72
N HIS A 1129 40.67 19.14 -15.67
CA HIS A 1129 41.62 19.04 -16.78
C HIS A 1129 42.05 17.58 -17.03
N THR A 1130 42.17 16.78 -15.97
CA THR A 1130 42.47 15.34 -16.09
C THR A 1130 41.30 14.57 -16.69
N ILE A 1131 40.06 14.94 -16.32
CA ILE A 1131 38.86 14.39 -16.94
C ILE A 1131 38.80 14.74 -18.44
N GLU A 1132 39.15 15.97 -18.82
CA GLU A 1132 39.24 16.37 -20.22
C GLU A 1132 40.29 15.53 -20.97
N LEU A 1133 41.50 15.39 -20.41
CA LEU A 1133 42.56 14.55 -20.95
C LEU A 1133 42.08 13.11 -21.19
N LEU A 1134 41.45 12.48 -20.19
CA LEU A 1134 40.97 11.10 -20.31
C LEU A 1134 39.86 10.93 -21.35
N ASN A 1135 38.99 11.93 -21.53
CA ASN A 1135 37.97 11.90 -22.58
C ASN A 1135 38.57 12.04 -23.99
N GLU A 1136 39.56 12.91 -24.16
CA GLU A 1136 40.26 13.05 -25.44
C GLU A 1136 41.10 11.79 -25.76
N LEU A 1137 41.77 11.20 -24.77
CA LEU A 1137 42.46 9.90 -24.93
C LEU A 1137 41.51 8.79 -25.35
N LYS A 1138 40.29 8.77 -24.78
CA LYS A 1138 39.26 7.81 -25.19
C LYS A 1138 38.85 8.00 -26.66
N LYS A 1139 38.66 9.24 -27.11
CA LYS A 1139 38.37 9.53 -28.53
C LYS A 1139 39.52 9.08 -29.44
N MET A 1140 40.77 9.27 -29.00
CA MET A 1140 41.96 8.83 -29.74
C MET A 1140 42.06 7.29 -29.81
N ASP A 1141 41.69 6.56 -28.74
CA ASP A 1141 41.59 5.08 -28.77
C ASP A 1141 40.51 4.61 -29.75
N GLU A 1142 39.33 5.24 -29.73
CA GLU A 1142 38.24 4.91 -30.66
C GLU A 1142 38.63 5.18 -32.12
N GLN A 1143 39.35 6.27 -32.41
CA GLN A 1143 39.83 6.61 -33.75
C GLN A 1143 40.96 5.68 -34.22
N SER A 1144 41.89 5.31 -33.34
CA SER A 1144 43.03 4.44 -33.66
C SER A 1144 42.69 2.95 -33.77
N ARG A 1145 41.50 2.52 -33.30
CA ARG A 1145 40.96 1.16 -33.54
C ARG A 1145 40.25 1.02 -34.89
N HIS A 1146 39.87 2.13 -35.52
CA HIS A 1146 39.21 2.16 -36.83
C HIS A 1146 40.17 2.42 -38.01
N GLN A 1147 41.41 2.80 -37.73
CA GLN A 1147 42.54 2.82 -38.67
C GLN A 1147 43.34 1.52 -38.54
#